data_AF-A0AAV7ZNW1-F1
#
_entry.id   AF-A0AAV7ZNW1-F1
#
_cell.length_a   1.000
_cell.length_b   1.000
_cell.length_c   1.000
_cell.angle_alpha   90.00
_cell.angle_beta   90.00
_cell.angle_gamma   90.00
#
_symmetry.space_group_name_H-M   'P 1'
#
loop_
_entity.id
_entity.type
_entity.pdbx_description
1 polymer ?
#
loop_
_entity_poly.entity_id
_entity_poly.type
_entity_poly.pdbx_seq_one_letter_code
_entity_poly.pdbx_strand_id
1 'polypeptide(L)'
;MKLLDLIERHKRVNQKLQRKDVFYSFEIYPPKTERGELRLRKTMSKLADLEPLVVDITYGAGGSKNTGSLQVCKRAQQLHGLNTMLHLNVISKTRKELKELLQQARESGIQNILALRGDLPKEGTTIEKGLEHASDLVSFIRELHGNYFGICVAGYPETHPDSKSVEDDLKYLKLKVDNGADMIITQMFFDPQKFIDFRKKCREIGIKGPIIPGIFPILNYSSFRRVLEITKVNVPEEILQKVEELKNDRIKLVDYGVKLCIQMCKTLIQNGTPGVHLYCQNKYYPIMRIIEGLNLRPCRCRRPFPFRKSTIKRRNKEAVRPVSWMYRPESYICLSDKWAKYPRKFWSDGKSTRKFRKVKQKLLQTVHPWISSSRKKELNSINDVIQIFKSYLTGEINSIPWIDKSSEIILGTDNEKAMKMVNNGLLLINLLPRLNEEVSEDILIGFGGPGGYIYEKRYMEFFIAPHRVKLLIDELNSSGNNIYHITNVDGSINYTNNKKNEVVPITWGVFPGAEIKQPLVMDPESFQNVWRVEAFGLWVDQWQNNFEKNSESWKILQEIHDNWFLVSIIDNDYIHPSATTDYNAWKTLDKFFKKEPKLNFEKLNFEFDNKSLKEKEHLIQKNAIEFEENGIGYVWYTQNNNF
;
A
#
# COMPACT_ATOMS: atom_id res chain seq x y z
N MET A 1 -2.46 39.90 -3.36
CA MET A 1 -2.05 38.49 -3.17
C MET A 1 -3.16 37.60 -3.74
N LYS A 2 -2.90 36.88 -4.83
CA LYS A 2 -3.96 36.42 -5.76
C LYS A 2 -4.80 35.27 -5.16
N LEU A 3 -6.13 35.35 -5.35
CA LEU A 3 -7.16 34.34 -5.05
C LEU A 3 -6.77 32.91 -5.55
N LEU A 4 -5.94 32.85 -6.59
CA LEU A 4 -5.34 31.63 -7.16
C LEU A 4 -4.47 30.84 -6.17
N ASP A 5 -3.74 31.50 -5.26
CA ASP A 5 -2.93 30.80 -4.24
C ASP A 5 -3.80 30.16 -3.16
N LEU A 6 -4.99 30.69 -2.90
CA LEU A 6 -5.95 30.15 -1.92
C LEU A 6 -6.66 28.90 -2.46
N ILE A 7 -6.86 28.87 -3.79
CA ILE A 7 -7.41 27.72 -4.51
C ILE A 7 -6.42 26.55 -4.50
N GLU A 8 -5.10 26.80 -4.53
CA GLU A 8 -4.08 25.75 -4.53
C GLU A 8 -3.86 25.07 -3.15
N ARG A 9 -4.05 25.81 -2.04
CA ARG A 9 -3.86 25.37 -0.63
C ARG A 9 -4.70 24.18 -0.19
N HIS A 10 -5.93 24.12 -0.69
CA HIS A 10 -6.95 23.15 -0.31
C HIS A 10 -7.58 22.54 -1.54
N LYS A 11 -6.84 22.41 -2.66
CA LYS A 11 -7.40 21.99 -3.97
C LYS A 11 -8.45 20.89 -3.82
N ARG A 12 -8.19 19.83 -3.05
CA ARG A 12 -9.17 18.74 -2.85
C ARG A 12 -10.35 19.10 -1.94
N VAL A 13 -10.12 19.72 -0.77
CA VAL A 13 -11.21 20.13 0.15
C VAL A 13 -12.06 21.20 -0.53
N ASN A 14 -11.46 22.27 -1.04
CA ASN A 14 -12.16 23.34 -1.74
C ASN A 14 -12.84 22.87 -3.02
N GLN A 15 -12.25 21.96 -3.80
CA GLN A 15 -12.95 21.35 -4.96
C GLN A 15 -14.16 20.55 -4.51
N LYS A 16 -14.05 19.73 -3.46
CA LYS A 16 -15.19 18.97 -2.92
C LYS A 16 -16.25 19.90 -2.35
N LEU A 17 -15.87 20.94 -1.61
CA LEU A 17 -16.77 21.97 -1.10
C LEU A 17 -17.50 22.70 -2.25
N GLN A 18 -16.78 23.07 -3.32
CA GLN A 18 -17.36 23.70 -4.51
C GLN A 18 -18.32 22.77 -5.25
N ARG A 19 -17.99 21.48 -5.36
CA ARG A 19 -18.84 20.44 -5.97
C ARG A 19 -19.99 19.98 -5.05
N LYS A 20 -19.97 20.40 -3.78
CA LYS A 20 -20.85 19.91 -2.71
C LYS A 20 -20.74 18.38 -2.49
N ASP A 21 -19.57 17.82 -2.77
CA ASP A 21 -19.26 16.41 -2.51
C ASP A 21 -19.01 16.23 -1.01
N VAL A 22 -19.79 15.37 -0.36
CA VAL A 22 -19.55 14.99 1.04
C VAL A 22 -18.23 14.22 1.12
N PHE A 23 -17.36 14.62 2.04
CA PHE A 23 -16.08 13.94 2.28
C PHE A 23 -15.99 13.31 3.67
N TYR A 24 -14.98 12.47 3.85
CA TYR A 24 -14.64 11.93 5.16
C TYR A 24 -13.13 11.89 5.36
N SER A 25 -12.74 11.99 6.62
CA SER A 25 -11.38 11.84 7.12
C SER A 25 -11.33 10.83 8.25
N PHE A 26 -10.16 10.26 8.49
CA PHE A 26 -9.96 9.24 9.51
C PHE A 26 -8.91 9.70 10.52
N GLU A 27 -9.15 9.54 11.81
CA GLU A 27 -8.11 9.63 12.82
C GLU A 27 -7.67 8.24 13.28
N ILE A 28 -6.36 8.07 13.35
CA ILE A 28 -5.69 6.89 13.89
C ILE A 28 -4.58 7.31 14.84
N TYR A 29 -4.17 6.39 15.71
CA TYR A 29 -3.12 6.66 16.68
C TYR A 29 -1.89 5.77 16.47
N PRO A 30 -0.67 6.29 16.70
CA PRO A 30 0.52 5.47 16.62
C PRO A 30 0.51 4.35 17.68
N PRO A 31 0.91 3.13 17.32
CA PRO A 31 0.90 2.01 18.26
C PRO A 31 2.11 2.07 19.20
N LYS A 32 1.91 1.61 20.43
CA LYS A 32 2.96 1.55 21.47
C LYS A 32 3.88 0.33 21.36
N THR A 33 3.51 -0.67 20.54
CA THR A 33 4.23 -1.94 20.41
C THR A 33 4.47 -2.30 18.94
N GLU A 34 5.52 -3.05 18.65
CA GLU A 34 5.84 -3.52 17.29
C GLU A 34 4.71 -4.37 16.69
N ARG A 35 4.09 -5.25 17.50
CA ARG A 35 2.91 -6.02 17.07
C ARG A 35 1.74 -5.10 16.70
N GLY A 36 1.58 -3.99 17.43
CA GLY A 36 0.61 -2.94 17.10
C GLY A 36 0.96 -2.23 15.78
N GLU A 37 2.24 -1.97 15.50
CA GLU A 37 2.73 -1.39 14.25
C GLU A 37 2.40 -2.26 13.04
N LEU A 38 2.68 -3.56 13.13
CA LEU A 38 2.34 -4.51 12.07
C LEU A 38 0.84 -4.56 11.80
N ARG A 39 0.03 -4.52 12.85
CA ARG A 39 -1.43 -4.46 12.71
C ARG A 39 -1.87 -3.14 12.08
N LEU A 40 -1.29 -2.01 12.51
CA LEU A 40 -1.63 -0.70 11.95
C LEU A 40 -1.29 -0.62 10.46
N ARG A 41 -0.16 -1.17 10.01
CA ARG A 41 0.20 -1.22 8.58
C ARG A 41 -0.87 -1.91 7.74
N LYS A 42 -1.36 -3.07 8.20
CA LYS A 42 -2.46 -3.79 7.52
C LYS A 42 -3.75 -2.98 7.53
N THR A 43 -4.11 -2.40 8.67
CA THR A 43 -5.31 -1.54 8.79
C THR A 43 -5.21 -0.32 7.88
N MET A 44 -4.04 0.34 7.83
CA MET A 44 -3.79 1.53 7.03
C MET A 44 -4.00 1.25 5.54
N SER A 45 -3.47 0.14 5.02
CA SER A 45 -3.69 -0.24 3.62
C SER A 45 -5.18 -0.34 3.29
N LYS A 46 -5.96 -1.01 4.15
CA LYS A 46 -7.41 -1.19 3.96
C LYS A 46 -8.19 0.12 4.12
N LEU A 47 -7.87 0.93 5.12
CA LEU A 47 -8.46 2.26 5.28
C LEU A 47 -8.17 3.14 4.05
N ALA A 48 -6.98 3.02 3.48
CA ALA A 48 -6.64 3.75 2.29
C ALA A 48 -7.39 3.29 1.03
N ASP A 49 -7.97 2.07 1.00
CA ASP A 49 -8.88 1.60 -0.07
C ASP A 49 -10.24 2.30 0.02
N LEU A 50 -10.57 2.87 1.19
CA LEU A 50 -11.74 3.71 1.34
C LEU A 50 -11.49 5.15 0.85
N GLU A 51 -10.33 5.49 0.29
CA GLU A 51 -10.04 6.82 -0.30
C GLU A 51 -10.41 8.04 0.58
N PRO A 52 -10.02 8.08 1.88
CA PRO A 52 -10.29 9.24 2.73
C PRO A 52 -9.59 10.48 2.19
N LEU A 53 -10.18 11.65 2.45
CA LEU A 53 -9.60 12.93 2.03
C LEU A 53 -8.26 13.22 2.71
N VAL A 54 -8.19 12.89 4.00
CA VAL A 54 -7.01 13.01 4.86
C VAL A 54 -7.08 11.94 5.96
N VAL A 55 -5.90 11.48 6.39
CA VAL A 55 -5.74 10.61 7.55
C VAL A 55 -4.92 11.34 8.62
N ASP A 56 -5.53 11.52 9.77
CA ASP A 56 -5.02 12.27 10.89
C ASP A 56 -4.30 11.30 11.83
N ILE A 57 -3.07 11.65 12.20
CA ILE A 57 -2.23 10.84 13.08
C ILE A 57 -2.08 11.57 14.40
N THR A 58 -2.60 10.97 15.47
CA THR A 58 -2.53 11.57 16.80
C THR A 58 -1.10 11.69 17.31
N TYR A 59 -0.86 12.67 18.18
CA TYR A 59 0.43 12.93 18.82
C TYR A 59 0.34 12.55 20.29
N GLY A 60 1.06 11.50 20.67
CA GLY A 60 1.11 11.02 22.06
C GLY A 60 2.54 10.78 22.52
N ALA A 61 2.80 10.99 23.81
CA ALA A 61 4.10 10.92 24.47
C ALA A 61 4.73 9.51 24.56
N GLY A 62 4.42 8.59 23.64
CA GLY A 62 4.78 7.17 23.76
C GLY A 62 5.21 6.48 22.47
N GLY A 63 5.56 7.24 21.43
CA GLY A 63 6.11 6.68 20.20
C GLY A 63 7.62 6.43 20.32
N SER A 64 8.09 5.26 19.92
CA SER A 64 9.52 5.01 19.68
C SER A 64 10.00 5.79 18.44
N LYS A 65 11.32 5.83 18.18
CA LYS A 65 11.87 6.39 16.93
C LYS A 65 11.22 5.82 15.65
N ASN A 66 10.66 4.60 15.71
CA ASN A 66 10.03 3.93 14.57
C ASN A 66 8.49 4.01 14.58
N THR A 67 7.87 4.29 15.73
CA THR A 67 6.41 4.38 15.90
C THR A 67 5.90 5.78 16.22
N GLY A 68 6.76 6.80 16.13
CA GLY A 68 6.35 8.20 16.30
C GLY A 68 5.37 8.67 15.21
N SER A 69 4.50 9.61 15.56
CA SER A 69 3.44 10.15 14.68
C SER A 69 3.97 10.62 13.32
N LEU A 70 5.11 11.31 13.32
CA LEU A 70 5.77 11.76 12.09
C LEU A 70 6.12 10.61 11.14
N GLN A 71 6.64 9.51 11.69
CA GLN A 71 7.04 8.34 10.90
C GLN A 71 5.82 7.60 10.34
N VAL A 72 4.72 7.54 11.10
CA VAL A 72 3.45 7.00 10.62
C VAL A 72 2.89 7.86 9.48
N CYS A 73 2.89 9.19 9.62
CA CYS A 73 2.51 10.11 8.54
C CYS A 73 3.34 9.86 7.26
N LYS A 74 4.67 9.84 7.41
CA LYS A 74 5.60 9.63 6.29
C LYS A 74 5.34 8.31 5.56
N ARG A 75 5.15 7.21 6.30
CA ARG A 75 4.83 5.91 5.70
C ARG A 75 3.46 5.92 5.01
N ALA A 76 2.44 6.52 5.61
CA ALA A 76 1.13 6.63 4.98
C ALA A 76 1.17 7.37 3.64
N GLN A 77 1.94 8.47 3.55
CA GLN A 77 2.19 9.21 2.31
C GLN A 77 3.01 8.42 1.28
N GLN A 78 4.02 7.68 1.75
CA GLN A 78 4.92 6.91 0.89
C GLN A 78 4.23 5.71 0.28
N LEU A 79 3.59 4.90 1.12
CA LEU A 79 3.12 3.56 0.79
C LEU A 79 1.69 3.56 0.25
N HIS A 80 0.83 4.40 0.84
CA HIS A 80 -0.60 4.33 0.58
C HIS A 80 -1.12 5.50 -0.24
N GLY A 81 -0.27 6.49 -0.52
CA GLY A 81 -0.67 7.70 -1.26
C GLY A 81 -1.67 8.56 -0.50
N LEU A 82 -1.72 8.41 0.83
CA LEU A 82 -2.62 9.17 1.68
C LEU A 82 -2.11 10.59 1.87
N ASN A 83 -3.03 11.53 1.93
CA ASN A 83 -2.77 12.83 2.55
C ASN A 83 -2.82 12.64 4.06
N THR A 84 -1.86 13.21 4.77
CA THR A 84 -1.76 13.05 6.22
C THR A 84 -1.89 14.39 6.92
N MET A 85 -2.46 14.35 8.12
CA MET A 85 -2.41 15.45 9.06
C MET A 85 -1.70 15.01 10.33
N LEU A 86 -0.62 15.71 10.67
CA LEU A 86 0.12 15.45 11.89
C LEU A 86 -0.49 16.26 13.03
N HIS A 87 -0.93 15.61 14.09
CA HIS A 87 -1.26 16.32 15.33
C HIS A 87 0.03 16.88 15.92
N LEU A 88 -0.03 18.11 16.45
CA LEU A 88 1.09 18.72 17.14
C LEU A 88 0.56 19.51 18.34
N ASN A 89 1.10 19.22 19.53
CA ASN A 89 0.73 19.89 20.76
C ASN A 89 1.90 20.66 21.38
N VAL A 90 1.60 21.73 22.12
CA VAL A 90 2.60 22.65 22.67
C VAL A 90 3.09 22.27 24.06
N ILE A 91 2.26 21.59 24.86
CA ILE A 91 2.62 21.25 26.24
C ILE A 91 3.88 20.37 26.27
N SER A 92 4.77 20.72 27.22
CA SER A 92 6.07 20.08 27.46
C SER A 92 7.01 20.10 26.25
N LYS A 93 7.01 21.19 25.46
CA LYS A 93 7.96 21.43 24.37
C LYS A 93 8.42 22.87 24.34
N THR A 94 9.71 23.07 24.09
CA THR A 94 10.27 24.38 23.80
C THR A 94 9.89 24.86 22.38
N ARG A 95 9.99 26.18 22.15
CA ARG A 95 9.84 26.74 20.79
C ARG A 95 10.86 26.16 19.80
N LYS A 96 12.07 25.81 20.27
CA LYS A 96 13.12 25.21 19.46
C LYS A 96 12.70 23.83 18.96
N GLU A 97 12.22 22.96 19.84
CA GLU A 97 11.74 21.62 19.47
C GLU A 97 10.54 21.69 18.52
N LEU A 98 9.59 22.60 18.77
CA LEU A 98 8.46 22.82 17.86
C LEU A 98 8.93 23.23 16.47
N LYS A 99 9.90 24.14 16.38
CA LYS A 99 10.52 24.55 15.10
C LYS A 99 11.18 23.38 14.39
N GLU A 100 11.93 22.54 15.11
CA GLU A 100 12.58 21.35 14.54
C GLU A 100 11.56 20.32 14.05
N LEU A 101 10.49 20.06 14.81
CA LEU A 101 9.42 19.14 14.41
C LEU A 101 8.66 19.62 13.16
N LEU A 102 8.34 20.92 13.09
CA LEU A 102 7.70 21.51 11.92
C LEU A 102 8.61 21.45 10.69
N GLN A 103 9.90 21.69 10.86
CA GLN A 103 10.88 21.55 9.78
C GLN A 103 10.94 20.10 9.27
N GLN A 104 11.02 19.12 10.17
CA GLN A 104 11.01 17.69 9.82
C GLN A 104 9.70 17.26 9.13
N ALA A 105 8.56 17.80 9.56
CA ALA A 105 7.27 17.56 8.91
C ALA A 105 7.26 18.10 7.48
N ARG A 106 7.75 19.33 7.27
CA ARG A 106 7.89 19.96 5.96
C ARG A 106 8.81 19.18 5.03
N GLU A 107 9.98 18.77 5.51
CA GLU A 107 10.95 17.97 4.73
C GLU A 107 10.40 16.59 4.37
N SER A 108 9.53 16.03 5.20
CA SER A 108 8.81 14.78 4.93
C SER A 108 7.66 14.94 3.93
N GLY A 109 7.35 16.18 3.52
CA GLY A 109 6.26 16.51 2.61
C GLY A 109 4.88 16.49 3.26
N ILE A 110 4.80 16.54 4.59
CA ILE A 110 3.53 16.76 5.30
C ILE A 110 3.13 18.21 5.06
N GLN A 111 1.85 18.42 4.79
CA GLN A 111 1.28 19.72 4.49
C GLN A 111 0.12 20.09 5.41
N ASN A 112 -0.31 19.22 6.32
CA ASN A 112 -1.42 19.50 7.22
C ASN A 112 -1.01 19.24 8.67
N ILE A 113 -1.32 20.19 9.55
CA ILE A 113 -1.07 20.11 10.99
C ILE A 113 -2.40 20.32 11.72
N LEU A 114 -2.71 19.46 12.69
CA LEU A 114 -3.74 19.74 13.69
C LEU A 114 -3.05 20.37 14.90
N ALA A 115 -3.19 21.69 15.05
CA ALA A 115 -2.57 22.46 16.13
C ALA A 115 -3.41 22.34 17.41
N LEU A 116 -2.79 21.80 18.46
CA LEU A 116 -3.43 21.48 19.73
C LEU A 116 -2.67 22.12 20.89
N ARG A 117 -3.36 22.31 22.01
CA ARG A 117 -2.70 22.65 23.27
C ARG A 117 -1.96 21.42 23.80
N GLY A 118 -2.71 20.32 23.96
CA GLY A 118 -2.31 19.16 24.76
C GLY A 118 -2.94 19.23 26.15
N ASP A 119 -2.99 18.08 26.82
CA ASP A 119 -3.46 17.99 28.20
C ASP A 119 -2.33 18.40 29.15
N LEU A 120 -2.70 19.04 30.27
CA LEU A 120 -1.73 19.35 31.31
C LEU A 120 -1.17 18.03 31.90
N PRO A 121 0.15 17.95 32.17
CA PRO A 121 0.71 16.79 32.80
C PRO A 121 0.20 16.64 34.23
N LYS A 122 0.38 15.44 34.83
CA LYS A 122 0.03 15.20 36.23
C LYS A 122 0.78 16.17 37.15
N GLU A 123 0.16 16.53 38.27
CA GLU A 123 0.75 17.38 39.30
C GLU A 123 2.16 16.92 39.67
N GLY A 124 3.08 17.88 39.84
CA GLY A 124 4.50 17.63 40.14
C GLY A 124 5.41 17.42 38.92
N THR A 125 4.87 17.46 37.70
CA THR A 125 5.70 17.38 36.48
C THR A 125 6.22 18.77 36.09
N THR A 126 7.54 18.93 35.96
CA THR A 126 8.14 20.17 35.44
C THR A 126 7.72 20.40 34.00
N ILE A 127 7.07 21.53 33.72
CA ILE A 127 6.70 21.95 32.37
C ILE A 127 7.83 22.81 31.82
N GLU A 128 8.42 22.40 30.70
CA GLU A 128 9.35 23.26 29.96
C GLU A 128 8.61 24.50 29.44
N LYS A 129 9.22 25.68 29.61
CA LYS A 129 8.65 26.95 29.14
C LYS A 129 8.64 26.99 27.61
N GLY A 130 7.44 26.93 27.04
CA GLY A 130 7.19 26.88 25.61
C GLY A 130 6.05 27.82 25.18
N LEU A 131 5.19 27.33 24.29
CA LEU A 131 3.91 27.99 23.98
C LEU A 131 2.84 27.46 24.94
N GLU A 132 1.86 28.27 25.29
CA GLU A 132 0.84 27.92 26.29
C GLU A 132 -0.48 27.48 25.66
N HIS A 133 -0.84 28.08 24.51
CA HIS A 133 -2.11 27.83 23.85
C HIS A 133 -1.95 27.34 22.41
N ALA A 134 -2.98 26.65 21.93
CA ALA A 134 -3.05 26.25 20.51
C ALA A 134 -3.06 27.47 19.57
N SER A 135 -3.63 28.61 19.98
CA SER A 135 -3.60 29.86 19.22
C SER A 135 -2.17 30.36 18.96
N ASP A 136 -1.27 30.18 19.92
CA ASP A 136 0.13 30.57 19.80
C ASP A 136 0.85 29.66 18.80
N LEU A 137 0.53 28.37 18.80
CA LEU A 137 1.07 27.42 17.83
C LEU A 137 0.63 27.76 16.40
N VAL A 138 -0.63 28.16 16.20
CA VAL A 138 -1.11 28.62 14.89
C VAL A 138 -0.27 29.79 14.41
N SER A 139 -0.12 30.84 15.23
CA SER A 139 0.69 32.01 14.91
C SER A 139 2.15 31.64 14.63
N PHE A 140 2.73 30.78 15.46
CA PHE A 140 4.12 30.34 15.32
C PHE A 140 4.36 29.55 14.03
N ILE A 141 3.42 28.67 13.62
CA ILE A 141 3.50 27.96 12.33
C ILE A 141 3.43 28.96 11.17
N ARG A 142 2.53 29.94 11.24
CA ARG A 142 2.39 30.98 10.21
C ARG A 142 3.63 31.86 10.10
N GLU A 143 4.22 32.26 11.22
CA GLU A 143 5.48 33.02 11.28
C GLU A 143 6.63 32.26 10.60
N LEU A 144 6.82 30.98 10.94
CA LEU A 144 7.96 30.19 10.47
C LEU A 144 7.82 29.66 9.04
N HIS A 145 6.60 29.30 8.64
CA HIS A 145 6.37 28.54 7.40
C HIS A 145 5.35 29.18 6.46
N GLY A 146 4.81 30.34 6.82
CA GLY A 146 3.79 31.05 6.04
C GLY A 146 2.59 30.16 5.74
N ASN A 147 2.25 30.08 4.45
CA ASN A 147 1.10 29.32 3.97
C ASN A 147 1.45 27.89 3.52
N TYR A 148 2.61 27.36 3.91
CA TYR A 148 2.99 26.00 3.50
C TYR A 148 2.10 24.91 4.13
N PHE A 149 1.73 25.07 5.41
CA PHE A 149 0.86 24.14 6.11
C PHE A 149 -0.60 24.59 6.04
N GLY A 150 -1.51 23.66 5.73
CA GLY A 150 -2.90 23.75 6.15
C GLY A 150 -2.99 23.47 7.65
N ILE A 151 -3.68 24.33 8.39
CA ILE A 151 -3.76 24.25 9.85
C ILE A 151 -5.19 23.98 10.26
N CYS A 152 -5.41 22.83 10.90
CA CYS A 152 -6.66 22.55 11.59
C CYS A 152 -6.52 22.87 13.07
N VAL A 153 -7.64 23.20 13.73
CA VAL A 153 -7.71 23.35 15.18
C VAL A 153 -8.90 22.60 15.76
N ALA A 154 -8.81 22.19 17.03
CA ALA A 154 -9.92 21.56 17.74
C ALA A 154 -11.01 22.57 18.11
N GLY A 155 -12.28 22.18 18.01
CA GLY A 155 -13.45 22.89 18.55
C GLY A 155 -14.29 21.98 19.44
N TYR A 156 -15.06 22.53 20.38
CA TYR A 156 -15.77 21.75 21.40
C TYR A 156 -17.26 22.09 21.35
N PRO A 157 -18.12 21.23 20.76
CA PRO A 157 -19.56 21.51 20.65
C PRO A 157 -20.25 21.68 22.00
N GLU A 158 -19.69 21.07 23.04
CA GLU A 158 -20.18 21.12 24.43
C GLU A 158 -19.25 21.90 25.36
N THR A 159 -18.44 22.82 24.80
CA THR A 159 -17.46 23.64 25.52
C THR A 159 -16.28 22.85 26.10
N HIS A 160 -15.08 23.41 26.01
CA HIS A 160 -13.90 22.78 26.62
C HIS A 160 -14.03 22.76 28.15
N PRO A 161 -13.70 21.65 28.85
CA PRO A 161 -13.83 21.56 30.32
C PRO A 161 -13.10 22.65 31.11
N ASP A 162 -11.91 23.05 30.65
CA ASP A 162 -11.12 24.14 31.26
C ASP A 162 -11.61 25.57 30.93
N SER A 163 -12.63 25.73 30.07
CA SER A 163 -13.15 27.04 29.68
C SER A 163 -14.16 27.56 30.72
N LYS A 164 -14.12 28.86 31.03
CA LYS A 164 -14.97 29.48 32.05
C LYS A 164 -16.43 29.61 31.65
N SER A 165 -16.69 29.76 30.35
CA SER A 165 -18.03 29.81 29.77
C SER A 165 -18.02 29.40 28.30
N VAL A 166 -19.20 29.26 27.71
CA VAL A 166 -19.38 28.97 26.27
C VAL A 166 -18.80 30.11 25.42
N GLU A 167 -19.03 31.36 25.85
CA GLU A 167 -18.58 32.58 25.16
C GLU A 167 -17.06 32.68 25.17
N ASP A 168 -16.41 32.37 26.31
CA ASP A 168 -14.96 32.34 26.42
C ASP A 168 -14.35 31.27 25.50
N ASP A 169 -14.92 30.07 25.46
CA ASP A 169 -14.44 28.99 24.59
C ASP A 169 -14.53 29.36 23.10
N LEU A 170 -15.67 29.96 22.72
CA LEU A 170 -15.90 30.45 21.36
C LEU A 170 -14.97 31.61 21.00
N LYS A 171 -14.66 32.50 21.95
CA LYS A 171 -13.69 33.60 21.77
C LYS A 171 -12.29 33.05 21.47
N TYR A 172 -11.81 32.05 22.22
CA TYR A 172 -10.50 31.44 21.95
C TYR A 172 -10.51 30.57 20.69
N LEU A 173 -11.63 29.94 20.34
CA LEU A 173 -11.79 29.29 19.05
C LEU A 173 -11.66 30.29 17.89
N LYS A 174 -12.33 31.44 17.99
CA LYS A 174 -12.20 32.53 17.03
C LYS A 174 -10.77 33.05 16.96
N LEU A 175 -10.09 33.24 18.09
CA LEU A 175 -8.68 33.65 18.12
C LEU A 175 -7.78 32.68 17.34
N LYS A 176 -7.97 31.37 17.50
CA LYS A 176 -7.23 30.36 16.70
C LYS A 176 -7.48 30.50 15.20
N VAL A 177 -8.72 30.79 14.80
CA VAL A 177 -9.10 31.00 13.39
C VAL A 177 -8.49 32.30 12.86
N ASP A 178 -8.60 33.40 13.61
CA ASP A 178 -8.09 34.71 13.23
C ASP A 178 -6.55 34.71 13.14
N ASN A 179 -5.85 33.90 13.95
CA ASN A 179 -4.41 33.66 13.85
C ASN A 179 -4.00 32.85 12.60
N GLY A 180 -4.97 32.35 11.84
CA GLY A 180 -4.76 31.73 10.54
C GLY A 180 -5.03 30.23 10.49
N ALA A 181 -5.88 29.66 11.35
CA ALA A 181 -6.36 28.29 11.16
C ALA A 181 -7.34 28.22 9.97
N ASP A 182 -7.24 27.15 9.18
CA ASP A 182 -7.99 26.96 7.95
C ASP A 182 -9.29 26.17 8.15
N MET A 183 -9.31 25.26 9.13
CA MET A 183 -10.44 24.35 9.37
C MET A 183 -10.56 23.99 10.85
N ILE A 184 -11.78 23.72 11.31
CA ILE A 184 -12.06 23.22 12.65
C ILE A 184 -12.49 21.76 12.57
N ILE A 185 -11.89 20.90 13.40
CA ILE A 185 -12.40 19.55 13.66
C ILE A 185 -12.94 19.53 15.09
N THR A 186 -14.18 19.10 15.27
CA THR A 186 -14.78 19.10 16.60
C THR A 186 -14.36 17.90 17.42
N GLN A 187 -14.35 18.06 18.73
CA GLN A 187 -14.45 16.94 19.67
C GLN A 187 -15.70 16.10 19.35
N MET A 188 -15.68 14.84 19.76
CA MET A 188 -16.83 13.95 19.70
C MET A 188 -18.03 14.47 20.51
N PHE A 189 -19.22 14.06 20.08
CA PHE A 189 -20.51 14.31 20.71
C PHE A 189 -21.42 13.13 20.38
N PHE A 190 -22.52 12.95 21.13
CA PHE A 190 -23.49 11.86 20.89
C PHE A 190 -24.90 12.36 20.53
N ASP A 191 -25.11 13.67 20.58
CA ASP A 191 -26.32 14.35 20.12
C ASP A 191 -25.97 15.27 18.93
N PRO A 192 -26.44 14.98 17.70
CA PRO A 192 -26.21 15.82 16.52
C PRO A 192 -26.63 17.29 16.69
N GLN A 193 -27.62 17.58 17.54
CA GLN A 193 -28.09 18.95 17.75
C GLN A 193 -27.00 19.83 18.37
N LYS A 194 -26.16 19.28 19.26
CA LYS A 194 -25.01 19.99 19.86
C LYS A 194 -24.07 20.55 18.81
N PHE A 195 -23.78 19.78 17.77
CA PHE A 195 -22.94 20.24 16.66
C PHE A 195 -23.64 21.30 15.80
N ILE A 196 -24.93 21.13 15.51
CA ILE A 196 -25.70 22.08 14.70
C ILE A 196 -25.74 23.45 15.39
N ASP A 197 -26.02 23.48 16.70
CA ASP A 197 -26.05 24.69 17.50
C ASP A 197 -24.66 25.33 17.62
N PHE A 198 -23.62 24.53 17.89
CA PHE A 198 -22.24 24.99 17.92
C PHE A 198 -21.83 25.65 16.59
N ARG A 199 -22.17 25.02 15.46
CA ARG A 199 -21.89 25.54 14.12
C ARG A 199 -22.61 26.88 13.92
N LYS A 200 -23.86 27.02 14.35
CA LYS A 200 -24.62 28.29 14.29
C LYS A 200 -23.92 29.39 15.08
N LYS A 201 -23.56 29.14 16.34
CA LYS A 201 -22.82 30.09 17.20
C LYS A 201 -21.48 30.51 16.59
N CYS A 202 -20.74 29.56 16.00
CA CYS A 202 -19.49 29.87 15.29
C CYS A 202 -19.72 30.83 14.11
N ARG A 203 -20.82 30.67 13.35
CA ARG A 203 -21.16 31.58 12.25
C ARG A 203 -21.52 32.98 12.76
N GLU A 204 -22.26 33.08 13.86
CA GLU A 204 -22.66 34.36 14.48
C GLU A 204 -21.45 35.21 14.90
N ILE A 205 -20.36 34.59 15.39
CA ILE A 205 -19.11 35.29 15.74
C ILE A 205 -18.15 35.47 14.54
N GLY A 206 -18.60 35.16 13.32
CA GLY A 206 -17.85 35.42 12.09
C GLY A 206 -16.82 34.36 11.68
N ILE A 207 -16.81 33.17 12.29
CA ILE A 207 -15.99 32.05 11.79
C ILE A 207 -16.63 31.58 10.48
N LYS A 208 -15.94 31.71 9.34
CA LYS A 208 -16.46 31.32 8.00
C LYS A 208 -15.91 29.99 7.47
N GLY A 209 -14.78 29.52 8.01
CA GLY A 209 -14.12 28.30 7.55
C GLY A 209 -14.94 27.02 7.78
N PRO A 210 -14.52 25.88 7.19
CA PRO A 210 -15.18 24.60 7.39
C PRO A 210 -15.10 24.14 8.86
N ILE A 211 -16.18 23.56 9.36
CA ILE A 211 -16.28 22.96 10.70
C ILE A 211 -16.72 21.52 10.48
N ILE A 212 -15.87 20.56 10.86
CA ILE A 212 -16.05 19.14 10.58
C ILE A 212 -16.39 18.41 11.88
N PRO A 213 -17.52 17.69 11.95
CA PRO A 213 -17.91 16.93 13.12
C PRO A 213 -16.99 15.72 13.33
N GLY A 214 -16.43 15.60 14.54
CA GLY A 214 -15.75 14.39 15.01
C GLY A 214 -16.78 13.35 15.48
N ILE A 215 -16.75 12.15 14.89
CA ILE A 215 -17.69 11.06 15.16
C ILE A 215 -16.93 9.88 15.76
N PHE A 216 -17.34 9.46 16.95
CA PHE A 216 -16.72 8.37 17.71
C PHE A 216 -17.57 7.10 17.67
N PRO A 217 -17.16 6.04 16.96
CA PRO A 217 -17.88 4.77 16.97
C PRO A 217 -17.70 4.02 18.29
N ILE A 218 -18.81 3.56 18.88
CA ILE A 218 -18.78 2.74 20.10
C ILE A 218 -18.46 1.29 19.71
N LEU A 219 -17.18 0.90 19.84
CA LEU A 219 -16.69 -0.41 19.40
C LEU A 219 -16.32 -1.35 20.57
N ASN A 220 -16.18 -0.79 21.77
CA ASN A 220 -15.80 -1.52 22.98
C ASN A 220 -16.27 -0.75 24.21
N TYR A 221 -16.94 -1.43 25.12
CA TYR A 221 -17.53 -0.84 26.32
C TYR A 221 -16.49 -0.15 27.21
N SER A 222 -15.41 -0.84 27.57
CA SER A 222 -14.37 -0.28 28.46
C SER A 222 -13.68 0.95 27.86
N SER A 223 -13.43 0.91 26.55
CA SER A 223 -12.84 2.05 25.83
C SER A 223 -13.79 3.24 25.80
N PHE A 224 -15.08 2.99 25.58
CA PHE A 224 -16.12 4.02 25.61
C PHE A 224 -16.23 4.68 26.99
N ARG A 225 -16.33 3.91 28.08
CA ARG A 225 -16.37 4.45 29.46
C ARG A 225 -15.16 5.33 29.77
N ARG A 226 -13.95 4.87 29.43
CA ARG A 226 -12.72 5.64 29.61
C ARG A 226 -12.74 6.96 28.84
N VAL A 227 -13.26 6.96 27.61
CA VAL A 227 -13.35 8.18 26.81
C VAL A 227 -14.31 9.18 27.45
N LEU A 228 -15.46 8.74 27.99
CA LEU A 228 -16.39 9.62 28.70
C LEU A 228 -15.77 10.23 29.96
N GLU A 229 -15.01 9.44 30.73
CA GLU A 229 -14.31 9.92 31.93
C GLU A 229 -13.34 11.06 31.63
N ILE A 230 -12.65 11.00 30.48
CA ILE A 230 -11.65 11.98 30.06
C ILE A 230 -12.30 13.21 29.42
N THR A 231 -13.26 12.99 28.51
CA THR A 231 -13.79 14.07 27.65
C THR A 231 -14.95 14.83 28.29
N LYS A 232 -15.65 14.23 29.26
CA LYS A 232 -16.82 14.83 29.94
C LYS A 232 -17.96 15.23 28.98
N VAL A 233 -18.03 14.61 27.80
CA VAL A 233 -19.11 14.84 26.83
C VAL A 233 -20.42 14.25 27.33
N ASN A 234 -21.54 14.90 27.00
CA ASN A 234 -22.85 14.39 27.39
C ASN A 234 -23.29 13.29 26.41
N VAL A 235 -23.83 12.21 26.97
CA VAL A 235 -24.38 11.10 26.20
C VAL A 235 -25.86 11.01 26.51
N PRO A 236 -26.75 11.01 25.50
CA PRO A 236 -28.17 10.72 25.71
C PRO A 236 -28.37 9.43 26.51
N GLU A 237 -29.28 9.47 27.49
CA GLU A 237 -29.53 8.37 28.42
C GLU A 237 -29.89 7.07 27.71
N GLU A 238 -30.67 7.14 26.63
CA GLU A 238 -31.00 5.99 25.78
C GLU A 238 -29.75 5.28 25.23
N ILE A 239 -28.73 6.04 24.82
CA ILE A 239 -27.48 5.48 24.31
C ILE A 239 -26.70 4.82 25.45
N LEU A 240 -26.66 5.43 26.64
CA LEU A 240 -25.99 4.86 27.81
C LEU A 240 -26.62 3.53 28.23
N GLN A 241 -27.95 3.51 28.37
CA GLN A 241 -28.70 2.30 28.71
C GLN A 241 -28.46 1.20 27.69
N LYS A 242 -28.52 1.53 26.39
CA LYS A 242 -28.32 0.54 25.34
C LYS A 242 -26.90 -0.04 25.33
N VAL A 243 -25.89 0.80 25.58
CA VAL A 243 -24.50 0.35 25.67
C VAL A 243 -24.26 -0.50 26.91
N GLU A 244 -24.92 -0.18 28.04
CA GLU A 244 -24.86 -0.94 29.28
C GLU A 244 -25.48 -2.34 29.12
N GLU A 245 -26.64 -2.44 28.46
CA GLU A 245 -27.28 -3.70 28.09
C GLU A 245 -26.35 -4.59 27.25
N LEU A 246 -25.62 -3.99 26.30
CA LEU A 246 -24.79 -4.70 25.33
C LEU A 246 -23.35 -4.94 25.80
N LYS A 247 -22.99 -4.57 27.04
CA LYS A 247 -21.58 -4.58 27.52
C LYS A 247 -20.90 -5.94 27.41
N ASN A 248 -21.66 -7.03 27.51
CA ASN A 248 -21.16 -8.41 27.45
C ASN A 248 -21.27 -9.05 26.05
N ASP A 249 -21.96 -8.41 25.09
CA ASP A 249 -22.09 -8.89 23.70
C ASP A 249 -21.39 -7.92 22.75
N ARG A 250 -20.10 -8.18 22.52
CA ARG A 250 -19.25 -7.32 21.70
C ARG A 250 -19.73 -7.20 20.25
N ILE A 251 -20.33 -8.25 19.69
CA ILE A 251 -20.79 -8.23 18.29
C ILE A 251 -21.97 -7.28 18.17
N LYS A 252 -22.98 -7.42 19.05
CA LYS A 252 -24.14 -6.53 19.06
C LYS A 252 -23.77 -5.10 19.43
N LEU A 253 -22.84 -4.89 20.36
CA LEU A 253 -22.34 -3.56 20.71
C LEU A 253 -21.73 -2.85 19.50
N VAL A 254 -20.86 -3.54 18.74
CA VAL A 254 -20.25 -2.99 17.53
C VAL A 254 -21.30 -2.69 16.47
N ASP A 255 -22.29 -3.58 16.30
CA ASP A 255 -23.39 -3.37 15.35
C ASP A 255 -24.22 -2.13 15.69
N TYR A 256 -24.57 -1.97 16.96
CA TYR A 256 -25.27 -0.80 17.49
C TYR A 256 -24.45 0.48 17.27
N GLY A 257 -23.17 0.48 17.66
CA GLY A 257 -22.29 1.64 17.49
C GLY A 257 -22.13 2.08 16.03
N VAL A 258 -22.07 1.12 15.09
CA VAL A 258 -22.05 1.43 13.65
C VAL A 258 -23.36 2.07 13.19
N LYS A 259 -24.51 1.50 13.57
CA LYS A 259 -25.84 2.04 13.21
C LYS A 259 -26.05 3.45 13.75
N LEU A 260 -25.68 3.68 15.01
CA LEU A 260 -25.73 5.00 15.65
C LEU A 260 -24.90 6.03 14.87
N CYS A 261 -23.65 5.70 14.53
CA CYS A 261 -22.81 6.59 13.72
C CYS A 261 -23.41 6.91 12.35
N ILE A 262 -23.98 5.92 11.66
CA ILE A 262 -24.64 6.12 10.36
C ILE A 262 -25.80 7.10 10.50
N GLN A 263 -26.66 6.93 11.50
CA GLN A 263 -27.80 7.81 11.77
C GLN A 263 -27.33 9.25 12.06
N MET A 264 -26.37 9.41 12.97
CA MET A 264 -25.81 10.72 13.30
C MET A 264 -25.21 11.41 12.07
N CYS A 265 -24.39 10.69 11.29
CA CYS A 265 -23.78 11.24 10.09
C CYS A 265 -24.83 11.66 9.05
N LYS A 266 -25.90 10.88 8.84
CA LYS A 266 -27.00 11.25 7.94
C LYS A 266 -27.66 12.56 8.38
N THR A 267 -27.98 12.70 9.67
CA THR A 267 -28.55 13.94 10.22
C THR A 267 -27.62 15.14 9.99
N LEU A 268 -26.32 14.98 10.26
CA LEU A 268 -25.34 16.06 10.10
C LEU A 268 -25.17 16.47 8.62
N ILE A 269 -25.13 15.50 7.71
CA ILE A 269 -25.03 15.72 6.25
C ILE A 269 -26.27 16.44 5.73
N GLN A 270 -27.46 16.02 6.14
CA GLN A 270 -28.73 16.69 5.80
C GLN A 270 -28.77 18.14 6.31
N ASN A 271 -28.10 18.42 7.44
CA ASN A 271 -27.96 19.77 8.01
C ASN A 271 -26.74 20.55 7.44
N GLY A 272 -26.18 20.09 6.32
CA GLY A 272 -25.20 20.83 5.54
C GLY A 272 -23.77 20.82 6.09
N THR A 273 -23.39 19.79 6.87
CA THR A 273 -21.97 19.55 7.12
C THR A 273 -21.28 19.14 5.80
N PRO A 274 -20.09 19.66 5.48
CA PRO A 274 -19.40 19.30 4.23
C PRO A 274 -18.74 17.92 4.27
N GLY A 275 -18.59 17.33 5.46
CA GLY A 275 -17.98 16.03 5.65
C GLY A 275 -18.02 15.58 7.10
N VAL A 276 -17.43 14.42 7.38
CA VAL A 276 -17.33 13.84 8.73
C VAL A 276 -15.91 13.37 9.03
N HIS A 277 -15.48 13.50 10.28
CA HIS A 277 -14.18 13.01 10.74
C HIS A 277 -14.39 11.81 11.67
N LEU A 278 -13.90 10.62 11.30
CA LEU A 278 -14.14 9.39 12.07
C LEU A 278 -12.94 9.01 12.94
N TYR A 279 -13.16 8.89 14.26
CA TYR A 279 -12.18 8.33 15.19
C TYR A 279 -12.08 6.82 15.03
N CYS A 280 -11.16 6.35 14.18
CA CYS A 280 -11.17 4.98 13.68
C CYS A 280 -10.71 3.93 14.70
N GLN A 281 -10.07 4.36 15.79
CA GLN A 281 -9.53 3.47 16.83
C GLN A 281 -8.62 2.35 16.27
N ASN A 282 -7.90 2.63 15.18
CA ASN A 282 -7.09 1.67 14.41
C ASN A 282 -7.89 0.42 13.94
N LYS A 283 -9.20 0.56 13.68
CA LYS A 283 -10.09 -0.48 13.15
C LYS A 283 -10.52 -0.16 11.73
N TYR A 284 -10.54 -1.18 10.87
CA TYR A 284 -11.03 -1.08 9.50
C TYR A 284 -12.51 -1.43 9.37
N TYR A 285 -12.91 -2.62 9.83
CA TYR A 285 -14.23 -3.19 9.50
C TYR A 285 -15.42 -2.33 9.94
N PRO A 286 -15.49 -1.78 11.18
CA PRO A 286 -16.59 -0.89 11.56
C PRO A 286 -16.63 0.40 10.72
N ILE A 287 -15.46 0.93 10.35
CA ILE A 287 -15.34 2.16 9.56
C ILE A 287 -15.80 1.92 8.13
N MET A 288 -15.39 0.81 7.51
CA MET A 288 -15.91 0.37 6.21
C MET A 288 -17.45 0.30 6.23
N ARG A 289 -18.05 -0.35 7.24
CA ARG A 289 -19.51 -0.44 7.38
C ARG A 289 -20.20 0.92 7.51
N ILE A 290 -19.59 1.86 8.23
CA ILE A 290 -20.12 3.23 8.35
C ILE A 290 -20.10 3.93 6.99
N ILE A 291 -18.97 3.89 6.27
CA ILE A 291 -18.83 4.54 4.96
C ILE A 291 -19.79 3.93 3.93
N GLU A 292 -19.96 2.61 3.93
CA GLU A 292 -20.94 1.91 3.09
C GLU A 292 -22.38 2.28 3.46
N GLY A 293 -22.73 2.30 4.74
CA GLY A 293 -24.07 2.67 5.20
C GLY A 293 -24.45 4.15 4.93
N LEU A 294 -23.45 4.99 4.66
CA LEU A 294 -23.62 6.37 4.21
C LEU A 294 -23.64 6.51 2.68
N ASN A 295 -23.43 5.43 1.93
CA ASN A 295 -23.27 5.45 0.47
C ASN A 295 -22.17 6.41 0.00
N LEU A 296 -21.14 6.62 0.84
CA LEU A 296 -20.01 7.50 0.54
C LEU A 296 -18.83 6.74 -0.05
N ARG A 297 -18.89 5.40 -0.08
CA ARG A 297 -17.88 4.58 -0.73
C ARG A 297 -17.87 4.91 -2.22
N PRO A 298 -16.72 5.27 -2.83
CA PRO A 298 -16.67 5.48 -4.27
C PRO A 298 -17.19 4.24 -4.99
N CYS A 299 -18.25 4.38 -5.81
CA CYS A 299 -18.80 3.25 -6.58
C CYS A 299 -17.76 2.64 -7.54
N ARG A 300 -16.69 3.38 -7.86
CA ARG A 300 -15.53 2.93 -8.62
C ARG A 300 -14.28 3.56 -8.00
N CYS A 301 -13.44 2.77 -7.33
CA CYS A 301 -12.09 3.22 -6.94
C CYS A 301 -11.31 3.54 -8.22
N ARG A 302 -11.23 4.82 -8.60
CA ARG A 302 -10.49 5.22 -9.79
C ARG A 302 -9.00 5.23 -9.46
N ARG A 303 -8.35 4.09 -9.67
CA ARG A 303 -6.91 3.97 -9.47
C ARG A 303 -6.21 4.57 -10.69
N PRO A 304 -5.37 5.60 -10.56
CA PRO A 304 -4.66 6.16 -11.72
C PRO A 304 -3.62 5.20 -12.32
N PHE A 305 -3.18 4.21 -11.52
CA PHE A 305 -2.15 3.22 -11.81
C PHE A 305 -2.50 1.90 -11.07
N PRO A 306 -2.02 0.73 -11.50
CA PRO A 306 -2.21 -0.55 -10.81
C PRO A 306 -1.53 -0.61 -9.43
N PHE A 307 -0.69 0.39 -9.10
CA PHE A 307 -0.09 0.59 -7.79
C PHE A 307 -0.46 1.95 -7.20
N ARG A 308 -0.38 2.06 -5.87
CA ARG A 308 -0.58 3.34 -5.16
C ARG A 308 0.62 4.26 -5.35
N LYS A 309 0.33 5.48 -5.81
CA LYS A 309 1.35 6.53 -5.95
C LYS A 309 1.66 7.17 -4.61
N SER A 310 2.93 7.49 -4.40
CA SER A 310 3.33 8.29 -3.24
C SER A 310 2.89 9.75 -3.41
N THR A 311 2.47 10.39 -2.32
CA THR A 311 2.19 11.84 -2.28
C THR A 311 3.46 12.67 -2.09
N ILE A 312 4.61 12.04 -1.80
CA ILE A 312 5.87 12.77 -1.60
C ILE A 312 6.31 13.42 -2.92
N LYS A 313 6.57 14.74 -2.87
CA LYS A 313 6.93 15.59 -4.03
C LYS A 313 8.03 15.01 -4.94
N ARG A 314 9.09 14.41 -4.37
CA ARG A 314 10.16 13.79 -5.19
C ARG A 314 9.72 12.56 -5.98
N ARG A 315 8.71 11.81 -5.51
CA ARG A 315 8.23 10.53 -6.09
C ARG A 315 6.83 10.66 -6.71
N ASN A 316 6.09 11.74 -6.49
CA ASN A 316 4.70 11.87 -6.94
C ASN A 316 4.50 11.80 -8.47
N LYS A 317 5.57 11.97 -9.27
CA LYS A 317 5.58 11.78 -10.73
C LYS A 317 5.96 10.37 -11.16
N GLU A 318 6.29 9.46 -10.24
CA GLU A 318 6.53 8.06 -10.53
C GLU A 318 5.30 7.45 -11.20
N ALA A 319 5.53 6.75 -12.30
CA ALA A 319 4.47 6.17 -13.14
C ALA A 319 4.79 4.74 -13.61
N VAL A 320 6.05 4.27 -13.47
CA VAL A 320 6.49 2.95 -13.92
C VAL A 320 7.24 2.24 -12.80
N ARG A 321 6.95 0.95 -12.56
CA ARG A 321 7.62 0.10 -11.55
C ARG A 321 7.94 -1.29 -12.12
N PRO A 322 8.94 -2.00 -11.58
CA PRO A 322 9.18 -3.40 -11.95
C PRO A 322 8.08 -4.29 -11.36
N VAL A 323 7.60 -5.23 -12.15
CA VAL A 323 6.52 -6.16 -11.81
C VAL A 323 6.85 -7.09 -10.63
N SER A 324 8.14 -7.38 -10.41
CA SER A 324 8.60 -8.28 -9.34
C SER A 324 8.16 -7.87 -7.94
N TRP A 325 8.03 -6.55 -7.68
CA TRP A 325 7.54 -6.04 -6.38
C TRP A 325 6.04 -5.74 -6.34
N MET A 326 5.24 -6.25 -7.30
CA MET A 326 3.80 -5.98 -7.35
C MET A 326 3.08 -6.31 -6.03
N TYR A 327 3.46 -7.43 -5.39
CA TYR A 327 2.93 -7.84 -4.08
C TYR A 327 3.77 -7.39 -2.88
N ARG A 328 4.88 -6.68 -3.12
CA ARG A 328 5.77 -6.14 -2.06
C ARG A 328 6.07 -4.64 -2.27
N PRO A 329 5.04 -3.78 -2.44
CA PRO A 329 5.25 -2.38 -2.80
C PRO A 329 6.01 -1.59 -1.74
N GLU A 330 5.92 -1.97 -0.46
CA GLU A 330 6.68 -1.29 0.59
C GLU A 330 8.17 -1.61 0.51
N SER A 331 8.54 -2.84 0.16
CA SER A 331 9.94 -3.19 -0.07
C SER A 331 10.52 -2.35 -1.20
N TYR A 332 9.82 -2.30 -2.34
CA TYR A 332 10.23 -1.46 -3.46
C TYR A 332 10.45 0.00 -3.05
N ILE A 333 9.51 0.57 -2.29
CA ILE A 333 9.61 1.96 -1.82
C ILE A 333 10.81 2.14 -0.89
N CYS A 334 11.06 1.23 0.04
CA CYS A 334 12.23 1.27 0.92
C CYS A 334 13.55 1.14 0.15
N LEU A 335 13.63 0.27 -0.85
CA LEU A 335 14.84 0.04 -1.65
C LEU A 335 15.13 1.21 -2.61
N SER A 336 14.11 1.92 -3.05
CA SER A 336 14.21 3.06 -3.97
C SER A 336 14.10 4.43 -3.28
N ASP A 337 14.03 4.49 -1.94
CA ASP A 337 13.69 5.71 -1.19
C ASP A 337 14.65 6.89 -1.41
N LYS A 338 15.89 6.62 -1.82
CA LYS A 338 16.95 7.62 -2.03
C LYS A 338 17.16 8.05 -3.48
N TRP A 339 16.34 7.61 -4.43
CA TRP A 339 16.49 8.03 -5.82
C TRP A 339 16.27 9.54 -5.98
N ALA A 340 17.12 10.16 -6.80
CA ALA A 340 17.02 11.58 -7.14
C ALA A 340 15.89 11.83 -8.16
N LYS A 341 15.75 10.93 -9.16
CA LYS A 341 14.70 10.96 -10.17
C LYS A 341 13.99 9.61 -10.23
N TYR A 342 12.67 9.65 -10.38
CA TYR A 342 11.81 8.47 -10.52
C TYR A 342 11.26 8.36 -11.94
N PRO A 343 11.02 7.14 -12.45
CA PRO A 343 10.49 6.90 -13.79
C PRO A 343 9.12 7.54 -14.02
N ARG A 344 8.96 8.35 -15.08
CA ARG A 344 7.73 9.16 -15.30
C ARG A 344 6.86 8.67 -16.45
N LYS A 345 7.46 8.11 -17.49
CA LYS A 345 6.78 7.56 -18.67
C LYS A 345 7.41 6.24 -19.11
N PHE A 346 8.73 6.16 -19.07
CA PHE A 346 9.50 4.96 -19.38
C PHE A 346 10.32 4.53 -18.18
N TRP A 347 10.57 3.22 -18.05
CA TRP A 347 11.51 2.75 -17.03
C TRP A 347 12.91 3.30 -17.26
N SER A 348 13.33 3.64 -18.47
CA SER A 348 14.64 4.25 -18.74
C SER A 348 14.81 5.67 -18.17
N ASP A 349 13.71 6.35 -17.82
CA ASP A 349 13.72 7.72 -17.31
C ASP A 349 14.56 7.83 -16.03
N GLY A 350 15.62 8.64 -16.09
CA GLY A 350 16.50 8.86 -14.93
C GLY A 350 17.38 7.65 -14.57
N LYS A 351 17.57 6.67 -15.48
CA LYS A 351 18.39 5.46 -15.27
C LYS A 351 19.73 5.74 -14.59
N SER A 352 20.46 6.75 -15.06
CA SER A 352 21.78 7.12 -14.51
C SER A 352 21.78 7.53 -13.02
N THR A 353 20.63 7.86 -12.45
CA THR A 353 20.50 8.35 -11.06
C THR A 353 19.81 7.35 -10.13
N ARG A 354 19.46 6.16 -10.63
CA ARG A 354 18.74 5.14 -9.88
C ARG A 354 19.71 4.06 -9.42
N LYS A 355 19.85 3.93 -8.11
CA LYS A 355 20.55 2.81 -7.49
C LYS A 355 19.70 2.31 -6.34
N PHE A 356 19.23 1.08 -6.43
CA PHE A 356 18.56 0.45 -5.31
C PHE A 356 19.52 0.34 -4.13
N ARG A 357 18.96 0.47 -2.92
CA ARG A 357 19.70 0.15 -1.71
C ARG A 357 19.94 -1.35 -1.65
N LYS A 358 21.01 -1.75 -0.97
CA LYS A 358 21.24 -3.16 -0.66
C LYS A 358 20.04 -3.69 0.14
N VAL A 359 19.55 -4.86 -0.25
CA VAL A 359 18.61 -5.65 0.54
C VAL A 359 19.33 -6.00 1.85
N LYS A 360 18.70 -5.69 2.98
CA LYS A 360 19.25 -5.95 4.32
C LYS A 360 18.31 -6.89 5.05
N GLN A 361 18.86 -7.73 5.92
CA GLN A 361 18.10 -8.64 6.78
C GLN A 361 16.91 -7.97 7.49
N LYS A 362 17.15 -6.80 8.10
CA LYS A 362 16.09 -6.02 8.77
C LYS A 362 14.92 -5.68 7.84
N LEU A 363 15.19 -5.36 6.56
CA LEU A 363 14.12 -5.10 5.59
C LEU A 363 13.32 -6.38 5.35
N LEU A 364 14.00 -7.51 5.13
CA LEU A 364 13.35 -8.80 4.89
C LEU A 364 12.46 -9.20 6.05
N GLN A 365 12.90 -9.01 7.30
CA GLN A 365 12.16 -9.39 8.51
C GLN A 365 10.99 -8.45 8.86
N THR A 366 11.14 -7.14 8.61
CA THR A 366 10.20 -6.12 9.11
C THR A 366 9.25 -5.56 8.05
N VAL A 367 9.56 -5.75 6.76
CA VAL A 367 8.75 -5.28 5.65
C VAL A 367 7.96 -6.44 5.06
N HIS A 368 6.63 -6.34 5.11
CA HIS A 368 5.69 -7.41 4.73
C HIS A 368 5.99 -8.75 5.45
N PRO A 369 5.96 -8.79 6.79
CA PRO A 369 6.22 -10.03 7.51
C PRO A 369 5.10 -11.05 7.28
N TRP A 370 5.50 -12.31 7.12
CA TRP A 370 4.60 -13.44 7.01
C TRP A 370 4.12 -13.85 8.41
N ILE A 371 2.84 -13.62 8.69
CA ILE A 371 2.22 -13.82 10.02
C ILE A 371 1.24 -15.01 10.01
N SER A 372 1.35 -15.92 9.04
CA SER A 372 0.54 -17.15 9.02
C SER A 372 0.98 -18.10 10.13
N SER A 373 0.06 -18.87 10.71
CA SER A 373 0.40 -19.97 11.63
C SER A 373 1.25 -21.04 10.94
N SER A 374 1.03 -21.27 9.64
CA SER A 374 1.76 -22.26 8.84
C SER A 374 3.27 -22.02 8.75
N ARG A 375 3.76 -20.82 9.09
CA ARG A 375 5.20 -20.51 9.09
C ARG A 375 6.02 -21.30 10.10
N LYS A 376 5.35 -21.91 11.09
CA LYS A 376 5.96 -22.75 12.13
C LYS A 376 5.56 -24.22 12.01
N LYS A 377 4.82 -24.60 10.96
CA LYS A 377 4.45 -25.99 10.74
C LYS A 377 5.71 -26.78 10.39
N GLU A 378 5.98 -27.85 11.13
CA GLU A 378 7.12 -28.74 10.85
C GLU A 378 7.02 -29.28 9.43
N LEU A 379 8.18 -29.36 8.78
CA LEU A 379 8.39 -29.86 7.43
C LEU A 379 9.27 -31.09 7.52
N ASN A 380 8.78 -32.20 6.98
CA ASN A 380 9.49 -33.48 6.88
C ASN A 380 9.95 -33.77 5.45
N SER A 381 9.42 -33.02 4.47
CA SER A 381 9.80 -33.13 3.07
C SER A 381 9.51 -31.84 2.29
N ILE A 382 10.04 -31.73 1.08
CA ILE A 382 9.66 -30.66 0.13
C ILE A 382 8.16 -30.72 -0.22
N ASN A 383 7.52 -31.88 -0.12
CA ASN A 383 6.07 -31.97 -0.32
C ASN A 383 5.31 -31.12 0.71
N ASP A 384 5.80 -31.01 1.95
CA ASP A 384 5.17 -30.14 2.96
C ASP A 384 5.26 -28.65 2.60
N VAL A 385 6.35 -28.24 1.96
CA VAL A 385 6.50 -26.90 1.39
C VAL A 385 5.47 -26.70 0.27
N ILE A 386 5.35 -27.66 -0.65
CA ILE A 386 4.35 -27.63 -1.73
C ILE A 386 2.93 -27.52 -1.13
N GLN A 387 2.61 -28.28 -0.08
CA GLN A 387 1.30 -28.22 0.58
C GLN A 387 1.02 -26.82 1.15
N ILE A 388 2.00 -26.11 1.68
CA ILE A 388 1.80 -24.73 2.17
C ILE A 388 1.44 -23.79 1.00
N PHE A 389 2.06 -23.94 -0.17
CA PHE A 389 1.64 -23.20 -1.37
C PHE A 389 0.23 -23.61 -1.82
N LYS A 390 -0.15 -24.88 -1.75
CA LYS A 390 -1.52 -25.33 -2.06
C LYS A 390 -2.54 -24.70 -1.11
N SER A 391 -2.30 -24.77 0.20
CA SER A 391 -3.16 -24.13 1.22
C SER A 391 -3.31 -22.63 0.96
N TYR A 392 -2.31 -21.97 0.38
CA TYR A 392 -2.44 -20.58 -0.03
C TYR A 392 -3.39 -20.42 -1.23
N LEU A 393 -3.20 -21.20 -2.29
CA LEU A 393 -4.06 -21.16 -3.48
C LEU A 393 -5.52 -21.59 -3.21
N THR A 394 -5.76 -22.46 -2.23
CA THR A 394 -7.10 -22.86 -1.78
C THR A 394 -7.74 -21.89 -0.80
N GLY A 395 -7.00 -20.87 -0.32
CA GLY A 395 -7.49 -19.87 0.63
C GLY A 395 -7.48 -20.30 2.10
N GLU A 396 -7.03 -21.53 2.42
CA GLU A 396 -6.83 -21.99 3.80
C GLU A 396 -5.86 -21.09 4.58
N ILE A 397 -4.86 -20.55 3.88
CA ILE A 397 -4.00 -19.48 4.38
C ILE A 397 -4.04 -18.27 3.46
N ASN A 398 -3.96 -17.09 4.06
CA ASN A 398 -4.16 -15.82 3.35
C ASN A 398 -2.86 -15.15 2.85
N SER A 399 -1.70 -15.81 3.04
CA SER A 399 -0.40 -15.24 2.67
C SER A 399 0.71 -16.29 2.69
N ILE A 400 1.76 -16.03 1.90
CA ILE A 400 3.07 -16.72 1.88
C ILE A 400 4.19 -15.66 1.98
N PRO A 401 5.48 -16.01 2.15
CA PRO A 401 6.56 -15.01 2.32
C PRO A 401 6.60 -13.89 1.26
N TRP A 402 6.28 -14.22 0.00
CA TRP A 402 6.31 -13.27 -1.11
C TRP A 402 5.01 -12.48 -1.31
N ILE A 403 3.88 -12.99 -0.81
CA ILE A 403 2.55 -12.45 -1.09
C ILE A 403 1.72 -12.30 0.19
N ASP A 404 1.32 -11.07 0.52
CA ASP A 404 0.57 -10.74 1.73
C ASP A 404 -0.94 -10.47 1.51
N LYS A 405 -1.47 -10.94 0.37
CA LYS A 405 -2.87 -10.84 -0.04
C LYS A 405 -3.49 -12.23 -0.28
N SER A 406 -4.81 -12.31 -0.12
CA SER A 406 -5.58 -13.53 -0.46
C SER A 406 -5.37 -13.92 -1.93
N SER A 407 -5.24 -15.23 -2.17
CA SER A 407 -5.07 -15.83 -3.49
C SER A 407 -6.26 -15.58 -4.41
N GLU A 408 -7.49 -15.55 -3.87
CA GLU A 408 -8.72 -15.25 -4.62
C GLU A 408 -8.64 -13.92 -5.38
N ILE A 409 -8.03 -12.90 -4.76
CA ILE A 409 -7.87 -11.56 -5.35
C ILE A 409 -6.86 -11.57 -6.50
N ILE A 410 -5.90 -12.51 -6.48
CA ILE A 410 -4.75 -12.53 -7.39
C ILE A 410 -5.01 -13.40 -8.60
N LEU A 411 -5.54 -14.61 -8.36
CA LEU A 411 -5.55 -15.66 -9.36
C LEU A 411 -6.81 -15.60 -10.23
N GLY A 412 -7.91 -15.04 -9.73
CA GLY A 412 -9.18 -15.00 -10.45
C GLY A 412 -9.52 -16.37 -11.06
N THR A 413 -9.64 -16.43 -12.38
CA THR A 413 -9.94 -17.64 -13.16
C THR A 413 -8.76 -18.59 -13.39
N ASP A 414 -7.52 -18.17 -13.08
CA ASP A 414 -6.31 -18.98 -13.30
C ASP A 414 -5.98 -19.93 -12.14
N ASN A 415 -6.86 -20.04 -11.12
CA ASN A 415 -6.56 -20.81 -9.92
C ASN A 415 -6.26 -22.30 -10.20
N GLU A 416 -7.01 -22.94 -11.11
CA GLU A 416 -6.76 -24.34 -11.48
C GLU A 416 -5.38 -24.56 -12.11
N LYS A 417 -4.94 -23.62 -12.96
CA LYS A 417 -3.64 -23.68 -13.62
C LYS A 417 -2.50 -23.40 -12.64
N ALA A 418 -2.68 -22.42 -11.75
CA ALA A 418 -1.75 -22.16 -10.65
C ALA A 418 -1.64 -23.38 -9.71
N MET A 419 -2.77 -24.04 -9.40
CA MET A 419 -2.78 -25.28 -8.63
C MET A 419 -2.02 -26.40 -9.35
N LYS A 420 -2.18 -26.53 -10.67
CA LYS A 420 -1.41 -27.49 -11.48
C LYS A 420 0.09 -27.21 -11.38
N MET A 421 0.53 -25.96 -11.49
CA MET A 421 1.95 -25.58 -11.33
C MET A 421 2.51 -26.02 -9.98
N VAL A 422 1.82 -25.65 -8.88
CA VAL A 422 2.26 -25.98 -7.52
C VAL A 422 2.24 -27.48 -7.28
N ASN A 423 1.19 -28.19 -7.72
CA ASN A 423 1.10 -29.66 -7.66
C ASN A 423 2.29 -30.35 -8.34
N ASN A 424 2.83 -29.73 -9.38
CA ASN A 424 3.97 -30.23 -10.13
C ASN A 424 5.30 -29.66 -9.62
N GLY A 425 5.36 -28.97 -8.48
CA GLY A 425 6.60 -28.48 -7.88
C GLY A 425 7.14 -27.18 -8.44
N LEU A 426 6.31 -26.37 -9.12
CA LEU A 426 6.64 -24.98 -9.44
C LEU A 426 6.05 -24.07 -8.37
N LEU A 427 6.90 -23.50 -7.51
CA LEU A 427 6.48 -22.75 -6.32
C LEU A 427 6.18 -21.29 -6.70
N LEU A 428 4.91 -21.03 -7.04
CA LEU A 428 4.43 -19.75 -7.58
C LEU A 428 4.47 -18.60 -6.58
N ILE A 429 5.10 -17.48 -6.96
CA ILE A 429 5.24 -16.27 -6.12
C ILE A 429 4.75 -14.99 -6.79
N ASN A 430 4.50 -14.99 -8.10
CA ASN A 430 3.86 -13.89 -8.82
C ASN A 430 3.11 -14.42 -10.05
N LEU A 431 1.88 -13.96 -10.27
CA LEU A 431 1.07 -14.31 -11.44
C LEU A 431 0.21 -13.12 -11.83
N LEU A 432 0.35 -12.63 -13.05
CA LEU A 432 -0.55 -11.65 -13.64
C LEU A 432 -1.37 -12.28 -14.77
N PRO A 433 -2.65 -11.90 -14.95
CA PRO A 433 -3.48 -12.35 -16.06
C PRO A 433 -2.94 -11.91 -17.42
N ARG A 434 -3.54 -12.43 -18.49
CA ARG A 434 -3.46 -11.82 -19.81
C ARG A 434 -4.70 -10.96 -19.98
N LEU A 435 -4.53 -9.70 -20.32
CA LEU A 435 -5.62 -8.77 -20.56
C LEU A 435 -5.53 -8.23 -21.99
N ASN A 436 -6.64 -8.26 -22.71
CA ASN A 436 -6.75 -7.74 -24.07
C ASN A 436 -7.99 -6.86 -24.18
N GLU A 437 -7.80 -5.55 -24.31
CA GLU A 437 -8.89 -4.57 -24.40
C GLU A 437 -9.84 -4.56 -23.20
N GLU A 438 -9.30 -4.78 -22.00
CA GLU A 438 -10.10 -4.70 -20.78
C GLU A 438 -10.48 -3.25 -20.48
N VAL A 439 -11.73 -3.03 -20.08
CA VAL A 439 -12.22 -1.67 -19.82
C VAL A 439 -11.48 -1.05 -18.63
N SER A 440 -11.07 0.21 -18.79
CA SER A 440 -10.31 0.94 -17.75
C SER A 440 -11.05 1.10 -16.41
N GLU A 441 -12.37 0.94 -16.44
CA GLU A 441 -13.29 1.05 -15.31
C GLU A 441 -13.60 -0.27 -14.62
N ASP A 442 -12.98 -1.38 -15.03
CA ASP A 442 -13.12 -2.65 -14.33
C ASP A 442 -12.80 -2.50 -12.83
N ILE A 443 -13.58 -3.17 -11.98
CA ILE A 443 -13.52 -2.97 -10.53
C ILE A 443 -12.30 -3.63 -9.88
N LEU A 444 -11.76 -4.68 -10.49
CA LEU A 444 -10.65 -5.48 -9.98
C LEU A 444 -9.31 -5.02 -10.56
N ILE A 445 -9.25 -4.91 -11.89
CA ILE A 445 -8.03 -4.69 -12.68
C ILE A 445 -7.95 -3.29 -13.30
N GLY A 446 -9.07 -2.56 -13.33
CA GLY A 446 -9.17 -1.23 -13.93
C GLY A 446 -8.21 -0.20 -13.33
N PHE A 447 -7.59 0.60 -14.19
CA PHE A 447 -6.80 1.77 -13.83
C PHE A 447 -6.83 2.81 -14.95
N GLY A 448 -6.48 4.06 -14.60
CA GLY A 448 -6.31 5.15 -15.54
C GLY A 448 -7.50 6.09 -15.62
N GLY A 449 -7.83 6.56 -16.83
CA GLY A 449 -8.94 7.48 -17.10
C GLY A 449 -10.12 6.74 -17.73
N PRO A 450 -11.36 7.26 -17.63
CA PRO A 450 -12.53 6.60 -18.19
C PRO A 450 -12.50 6.50 -19.72
N GLY A 451 -13.20 5.51 -20.26
CA GLY A 451 -13.32 5.22 -21.69
C GLY A 451 -12.05 4.67 -22.32
N GLY A 452 -11.08 4.21 -21.51
CA GLY A 452 -9.85 3.61 -22.00
C GLY A 452 -9.86 2.09 -21.94
N TYR A 453 -8.78 1.53 -22.46
CA TYR A 453 -8.54 0.09 -22.53
C TYR A 453 -7.19 -0.27 -21.91
N ILE A 454 -7.15 -1.41 -21.23
CA ILE A 454 -6.01 -1.95 -20.53
C ILE A 454 -5.57 -3.24 -21.21
N TYR A 455 -4.26 -3.41 -21.25
CA TYR A 455 -3.59 -4.56 -21.83
C TYR A 455 -2.55 -5.08 -20.85
N GLU A 456 -2.39 -6.40 -20.80
CA GLU A 456 -1.42 -7.04 -19.93
C GLU A 456 -0.89 -8.32 -20.57
N LYS A 457 0.43 -8.44 -20.62
CA LYS A 457 1.12 -9.68 -20.92
C LYS A 457 1.05 -10.59 -19.70
N ARG A 458 0.82 -11.88 -19.96
CA ARG A 458 0.91 -12.92 -18.93
C ARG A 458 2.31 -12.89 -18.31
N TYR A 459 2.37 -12.74 -16.99
CA TYR A 459 3.62 -12.79 -16.22
C TYR A 459 3.53 -13.92 -15.20
N MET A 460 4.54 -14.77 -15.15
CA MET A 460 4.65 -15.86 -14.16
C MET A 460 6.01 -15.79 -13.48
N GLU A 461 6.04 -15.96 -12.16
CA GLU A 461 7.27 -16.03 -11.40
C GLU A 461 7.19 -17.11 -10.32
N PHE A 462 8.18 -18.00 -10.27
CA PHE A 462 8.18 -19.16 -9.38
C PHE A 462 9.59 -19.67 -9.09
N PHE A 463 9.73 -20.50 -8.05
CA PHE A 463 10.92 -21.31 -7.84
C PHE A 463 10.78 -22.70 -8.45
N ILE A 464 11.88 -23.24 -8.98
CA ILE A 464 11.96 -24.56 -9.60
C ILE A 464 13.21 -25.33 -9.16
N ALA A 465 13.08 -26.65 -9.03
CA ALA A 465 14.20 -27.53 -8.73
C ALA A 465 15.23 -27.61 -9.89
N PRO A 466 16.54 -27.77 -9.60
CA PRO A 466 17.62 -27.73 -10.59
C PRO A 466 17.42 -28.65 -11.79
N HIS A 467 17.12 -29.93 -11.54
CA HIS A 467 17.04 -30.98 -12.57
C HIS A 467 16.00 -30.68 -13.67
N ARG A 468 15.06 -29.76 -13.41
CA ARG A 468 13.97 -29.41 -14.32
C ARG A 468 14.22 -28.15 -15.14
N VAL A 469 15.24 -27.35 -14.78
CA VAL A 469 15.57 -26.08 -15.44
C VAL A 469 15.86 -26.28 -16.91
N LYS A 470 16.67 -27.29 -17.25
CA LYS A 470 17.05 -27.58 -18.64
C LYS A 470 15.83 -27.94 -19.50
N LEU A 471 14.99 -28.84 -19.00
CA LEU A 471 13.75 -29.24 -19.68
C LEU A 471 12.82 -28.03 -19.90
N LEU A 472 12.68 -27.16 -18.90
CA LEU A 472 11.89 -25.94 -19.03
C LEU A 472 12.45 -24.99 -20.10
N ILE A 473 13.77 -24.79 -20.15
CA ILE A 473 14.43 -23.96 -21.16
C ILE A 473 14.20 -24.53 -22.57
N ASP A 474 14.34 -25.84 -22.76
CA ASP A 474 14.11 -26.50 -24.04
C ASP A 474 12.67 -26.27 -24.54
N GLU A 475 11.68 -26.41 -23.65
CA GLU A 475 10.28 -26.13 -23.98
C GLU A 475 10.03 -24.65 -24.29
N LEU A 476 10.59 -23.73 -23.49
CA LEU A 476 10.45 -22.29 -23.69
C LEU A 476 11.05 -21.84 -25.03
N ASN A 477 12.23 -22.33 -25.38
CA ASN A 477 12.87 -22.02 -26.67
C ASN A 477 12.08 -22.57 -27.86
N SER A 478 11.36 -23.69 -27.70
CA SER A 478 10.51 -24.25 -28.75
C SER A 478 9.22 -23.47 -29.02
N SER A 479 8.79 -22.62 -28.08
CA SER A 479 7.49 -21.92 -28.10
C SER A 479 7.52 -20.56 -28.83
N GLY A 480 8.70 -20.04 -29.16
CA GLY A 480 8.93 -18.87 -30.03
C GLY A 480 8.56 -17.49 -29.48
N ASN A 481 7.60 -17.36 -28.56
CA ASN A 481 7.06 -16.05 -28.15
C ASN A 481 7.19 -15.70 -26.65
N ASN A 482 7.79 -16.59 -25.86
CA ASN A 482 8.02 -16.36 -24.44
C ASN A 482 9.36 -15.64 -24.24
N ILE A 483 9.42 -14.70 -23.28
CA ILE A 483 10.68 -14.20 -22.73
C ILE A 483 10.86 -14.80 -21.34
N TYR A 484 12.06 -15.31 -21.02
CA TYR A 484 12.33 -15.85 -19.71
C TYR A 484 13.64 -15.34 -19.09
N HIS A 485 13.68 -15.34 -17.77
CA HIS A 485 14.88 -15.08 -16.96
C HIS A 485 14.95 -16.11 -15.83
N ILE A 486 16.07 -16.82 -15.71
CA ILE A 486 16.27 -17.90 -14.74
C ILE A 486 17.60 -17.70 -14.03
N THR A 487 17.59 -17.67 -12.71
CA THR A 487 18.77 -17.31 -11.90
C THR A 487 18.81 -18.05 -10.58
N ASN A 488 20.01 -18.24 -10.03
CA ASN A 488 20.24 -18.90 -8.73
C ASN A 488 20.55 -17.89 -7.61
N VAL A 489 20.74 -18.40 -6.39
CA VAL A 489 20.85 -17.57 -5.17
C VAL A 489 22.10 -16.70 -5.08
N ASP A 490 23.19 -17.02 -5.78
CA ASP A 490 24.37 -16.15 -5.87
C ASP A 490 24.37 -15.28 -7.14
N GLY A 491 23.59 -15.66 -8.15
CA GLY A 491 23.43 -14.95 -9.42
C GLY A 491 24.52 -15.26 -10.42
N SER A 492 25.34 -16.30 -10.16
CA SER A 492 26.35 -16.81 -11.08
C SER A 492 25.74 -17.45 -12.32
N ILE A 493 24.49 -17.91 -12.22
CA ILE A 493 23.69 -18.40 -13.35
C ILE A 493 22.63 -17.38 -13.70
N ASN A 494 22.51 -17.04 -14.99
CA ASN A 494 21.48 -16.14 -15.51
C ASN A 494 21.09 -16.55 -16.95
N TYR A 495 20.20 -17.54 -17.07
CA TYR A 495 19.69 -17.96 -18.37
C TYR A 495 18.58 -17.04 -18.84
N THR A 496 18.68 -16.53 -20.05
CA THR A 496 17.64 -15.70 -20.67
C THR A 496 17.72 -15.76 -22.19
N ASN A 497 16.57 -15.65 -22.85
CA ASN A 497 16.50 -15.39 -24.29
C ASN A 497 16.35 -13.90 -24.64
N ASN A 498 16.25 -13.00 -23.63
CA ASN A 498 16.30 -11.55 -23.79
C ASN A 498 17.76 -11.07 -23.90
N LYS A 499 18.41 -11.41 -25.02
CA LYS A 499 19.86 -11.19 -25.22
C LYS A 499 20.28 -9.71 -25.16
N LYS A 500 19.39 -8.79 -25.52
CA LYS A 500 19.65 -7.33 -25.47
C LYS A 500 19.50 -6.73 -24.08
N ASN A 501 19.08 -7.54 -23.09
CA ASN A 501 18.81 -7.10 -21.73
C ASN A 501 17.80 -5.93 -21.68
N GLU A 502 16.82 -5.98 -22.59
CA GLU A 502 15.84 -4.91 -22.77
C GLU A 502 14.74 -4.98 -21.72
N VAL A 503 14.20 -3.82 -21.37
CA VAL A 503 13.05 -3.70 -20.48
C VAL A 503 11.79 -4.10 -21.24
N VAL A 504 11.00 -5.00 -20.69
CA VAL A 504 9.77 -5.50 -21.32
C VAL A 504 8.55 -4.88 -20.63
N PRO A 505 7.71 -4.08 -21.34
CA PRO A 505 6.43 -3.65 -20.80
C PRO A 505 5.51 -4.85 -20.55
N ILE A 506 4.92 -4.90 -19.35
CA ILE A 506 4.02 -5.98 -18.92
C ILE A 506 2.57 -5.50 -18.97
N THR A 507 2.28 -4.35 -18.36
CA THR A 507 0.93 -3.78 -18.30
C THR A 507 0.96 -2.39 -18.91
N TRP A 508 0.00 -2.07 -19.77
CA TRP A 508 -0.20 -0.73 -20.31
C TRP A 508 -1.68 -0.40 -20.53
N GLY A 509 -1.97 0.87 -20.76
CA GLY A 509 -3.31 1.33 -21.07
C GLY A 509 -3.31 2.51 -22.02
N VAL A 510 -4.35 2.54 -22.86
CA VAL A 510 -4.65 3.57 -23.85
C VAL A 510 -5.91 4.27 -23.40
N PHE A 511 -5.89 5.61 -23.31
CA PHE A 511 -6.98 6.38 -22.73
C PHE A 511 -7.36 7.56 -23.65
N PRO A 512 -8.65 7.90 -23.75
CA PRO A 512 -9.10 9.05 -24.54
C PRO A 512 -8.38 10.34 -24.15
N GLY A 513 -7.79 11.02 -25.13
CA GLY A 513 -7.12 12.31 -24.94
C GLY A 513 -5.86 12.27 -24.06
N ALA A 514 -5.24 11.10 -23.86
CA ALA A 514 -4.02 10.97 -23.07
C ALA A 514 -2.98 10.06 -23.76
N GLU A 515 -1.71 10.28 -23.43
CA GLU A 515 -0.62 9.39 -23.86
C GLU A 515 -0.75 7.99 -23.23
N ILE A 516 -0.17 6.99 -23.91
CA ILE A 516 -0.07 5.62 -23.39
C ILE A 516 0.64 5.61 -22.04
N LYS A 517 0.08 4.86 -21.08
CA LYS A 517 0.71 4.59 -19.79
C LYS A 517 1.14 3.14 -19.72
N GLN A 518 2.39 2.89 -19.36
CA GLN A 518 2.95 1.53 -19.20
C GLN A 518 3.46 1.33 -17.75
N PRO A 519 2.56 1.13 -16.79
CA PRO A 519 2.90 1.20 -15.37
C PRO A 519 3.76 0.07 -14.83
N LEU A 520 3.72 -1.12 -15.44
CA LEU A 520 4.47 -2.29 -14.99
C LEU A 520 5.38 -2.79 -16.09
N VAL A 521 6.63 -3.05 -15.74
CA VAL A 521 7.66 -3.57 -16.64
C VAL A 521 8.41 -4.73 -15.98
N MET A 522 8.99 -5.59 -16.77
CA MET A 522 10.06 -6.49 -16.33
C MET A 522 11.39 -5.86 -16.74
N ASP A 523 12.25 -5.61 -15.76
CA ASP A 523 13.60 -5.08 -15.98
C ASP A 523 14.62 -6.13 -15.54
N PRO A 524 15.39 -6.71 -16.48
CA PRO A 524 16.34 -7.77 -16.17
C PRO A 524 17.39 -7.39 -15.12
N GLU A 525 17.85 -6.14 -15.11
CA GLU A 525 18.84 -5.64 -14.16
C GLU A 525 18.26 -5.59 -12.74
N SER A 526 17.04 -5.06 -12.59
CA SER A 526 16.33 -5.04 -11.31
C SER A 526 16.02 -6.46 -10.81
N PHE A 527 15.64 -7.37 -11.72
CA PHE A 527 15.38 -8.77 -11.42
C PHE A 527 16.63 -9.47 -10.88
N GLN A 528 17.73 -9.41 -11.62
CA GLN A 528 18.98 -10.11 -11.31
C GLN A 528 19.70 -9.54 -10.10
N ASN A 529 19.77 -8.21 -9.96
CA ASN A 529 20.68 -7.58 -8.99
C ASN A 529 20.04 -7.27 -7.64
N VAL A 530 18.70 -7.21 -7.57
CA VAL A 530 18.01 -6.71 -6.37
C VAL A 530 16.87 -7.62 -5.98
N TRP A 531 15.93 -7.88 -6.90
CA TRP A 531 14.77 -8.71 -6.59
C TRP A 531 15.17 -10.13 -6.23
N ARG A 532 16.07 -10.75 -7.01
CA ARG A 532 16.65 -12.07 -6.71
C ARG A 532 17.14 -12.19 -5.26
N VAL A 533 17.91 -11.21 -4.79
CA VAL A 533 18.45 -11.19 -3.43
C VAL A 533 17.32 -11.13 -2.39
N GLU A 534 16.28 -10.33 -2.63
CA GLU A 534 15.10 -10.30 -1.75
C GLU A 534 14.30 -11.61 -1.82
N ALA A 535 13.99 -12.10 -3.03
CA ALA A 535 13.18 -13.29 -3.25
C ALA A 535 13.79 -14.53 -2.58
N PHE A 536 15.10 -14.75 -2.73
CA PHE A 536 15.80 -15.82 -2.03
C PHE A 536 15.91 -15.54 -0.53
N GLY A 537 16.27 -14.32 -0.12
CA GLY A 537 16.40 -13.96 1.30
C GLY A 537 15.12 -14.19 2.11
N LEU A 538 13.94 -14.12 1.51
CA LEU A 538 12.67 -14.41 2.16
C LEU A 538 12.52 -15.88 2.59
N TRP A 539 13.14 -16.84 1.89
CA TRP A 539 13.19 -18.25 2.35
C TRP A 539 13.83 -18.34 3.74
N VAL A 540 14.93 -17.61 3.95
CA VAL A 540 15.67 -17.64 5.21
C VAL A 540 14.98 -16.77 6.27
N ASP A 541 14.80 -15.49 5.98
CA ASP A 541 14.41 -14.50 6.98
C ASP A 541 12.94 -14.54 7.41
N GLN A 542 12.05 -15.04 6.55
CA GLN A 542 10.62 -15.15 6.87
C GLN A 542 10.18 -16.57 7.21
N TRP A 543 10.90 -17.60 6.73
CA TRP A 543 10.49 -19.00 6.88
C TRP A 543 11.47 -19.82 7.71
N GLN A 544 12.71 -20.00 7.26
CA GLN A 544 13.69 -20.88 7.89
C GLN A 544 14.02 -20.49 9.34
N ASN A 545 14.18 -19.20 9.63
CA ASN A 545 14.49 -18.68 10.96
C ASN A 545 13.41 -18.95 12.02
N ASN A 546 12.26 -19.54 11.65
CA ASN A 546 11.27 -20.00 12.61
C ASN A 546 11.57 -21.39 13.19
N PHE A 547 12.57 -22.10 12.66
CA PHE A 547 12.95 -23.45 13.09
C PHE A 547 14.33 -23.46 13.75
N GLU A 548 14.58 -24.46 14.59
CA GLU A 548 15.90 -24.69 15.17
C GLU A 548 16.93 -24.96 14.07
N LYS A 549 18.13 -24.37 14.20
CA LYS A 549 19.21 -24.56 13.23
C LYS A 549 19.55 -26.05 13.09
N ASN A 550 19.71 -26.51 11.85
CA ASN A 550 19.99 -27.91 11.49
C ASN A 550 18.85 -28.92 11.78
N SER A 551 17.67 -28.48 12.23
CA SER A 551 16.48 -29.34 12.23
C SER A 551 16.11 -29.76 10.80
N GLU A 552 15.28 -30.79 10.66
CA GLU A 552 14.85 -31.28 9.34
C GLU A 552 14.18 -30.17 8.51
N SER A 553 13.27 -29.42 9.14
CA SER A 553 12.60 -28.29 8.49
C SER A 553 13.57 -27.18 8.07
N TRP A 554 14.60 -26.94 8.88
CA TRP A 554 15.64 -25.97 8.57
C TRP A 554 16.44 -26.39 7.33
N LYS A 555 16.84 -27.66 7.26
CA LYS A 555 17.60 -28.24 6.14
C LYS A 555 16.81 -28.23 4.84
N ILE A 556 15.52 -28.59 4.87
CA ILE A 556 14.65 -28.56 3.68
C ILE A 556 14.57 -27.15 3.10
N LEU A 557 14.42 -26.13 3.94
CA LEU A 557 14.36 -24.74 3.47
C LEU A 557 15.73 -24.23 3.01
N GLN A 558 16.83 -24.70 3.62
CA GLN A 558 18.19 -24.41 3.17
C GLN A 558 18.44 -24.98 1.78
N GLU A 559 18.04 -26.24 1.56
CA GLU A 559 18.16 -26.94 0.27
C GLU A 559 17.44 -26.17 -0.85
N ILE A 560 16.21 -25.71 -0.59
CA ILE A 560 15.48 -24.88 -1.55
C ILE A 560 16.21 -23.56 -1.80
N HIS A 561 16.63 -22.87 -0.73
CA HIS A 561 17.32 -21.59 -0.86
C HIS A 561 18.62 -21.69 -1.66
N ASP A 562 19.45 -22.70 -1.40
CA ASP A 562 20.80 -22.80 -1.96
C ASP A 562 20.79 -23.32 -3.40
N ASN A 563 19.92 -24.29 -3.70
CA ASN A 563 20.01 -25.03 -4.96
C ASN A 563 18.93 -24.62 -5.97
N TRP A 564 17.75 -24.16 -5.56
CA TRP A 564 16.67 -23.92 -6.52
C TRP A 564 16.88 -22.63 -7.31
N PHE A 565 16.16 -22.54 -8.43
CA PHE A 565 16.23 -21.41 -9.35
C PHE A 565 14.97 -20.56 -9.26
N LEU A 566 15.16 -19.25 -9.30
CA LEU A 566 14.10 -18.27 -9.49
C LEU A 566 13.87 -18.08 -10.99
N VAL A 567 12.62 -18.20 -11.42
CA VAL A 567 12.20 -18.12 -12.83
C VAL A 567 11.18 -17.01 -13.01
N SER A 568 11.34 -16.23 -14.08
CA SER A 568 10.34 -15.31 -14.62
C SER A 568 10.04 -15.70 -16.07
N ILE A 569 8.75 -15.77 -16.43
CA ILE A 569 8.26 -16.03 -17.79
C ILE A 569 7.26 -14.95 -18.17
N ILE A 570 7.43 -14.39 -19.37
CA ILE A 570 6.55 -13.39 -19.98
C ILE A 570 6.03 -13.98 -21.29
N ASP A 571 4.72 -14.07 -21.43
CA ASP A 571 4.09 -14.37 -22.72
C ASP A 571 3.87 -13.07 -23.49
N ASN A 572 4.51 -12.90 -24.65
CA ASN A 572 4.30 -11.70 -25.45
C ASN A 572 3.01 -11.72 -26.27
N ASP A 573 2.32 -12.87 -26.38
CA ASP A 573 1.07 -12.99 -27.12
C ASP A 573 -0.15 -12.57 -26.28
N TYR A 574 -0.32 -11.26 -26.13
CA TYR A 574 -1.46 -10.71 -25.39
C TYR A 574 -2.73 -10.57 -26.22
N ILE A 575 -2.67 -10.68 -27.56
CA ILE A 575 -3.80 -10.41 -28.48
C ILE A 575 -4.58 -11.67 -28.93
N HIS A 576 -4.08 -12.88 -28.61
CA HIS A 576 -4.65 -14.11 -29.16
C HIS A 576 -6.18 -14.22 -28.95
N PRO A 577 -6.98 -14.56 -29.99
CA PRO A 577 -8.44 -14.35 -30.06
C PRO A 577 -9.30 -15.19 -29.10
N SER A 578 -8.71 -15.93 -28.17
CA SER A 578 -9.46 -16.69 -27.19
C SER A 578 -8.87 -16.46 -25.79
N ALA A 579 -9.64 -15.75 -24.97
CA ALA A 579 -9.38 -15.54 -23.55
C ALA A 579 -9.20 -16.88 -22.78
N THR A 580 -9.77 -17.96 -23.31
CA THR A 580 -9.85 -19.30 -22.71
C THR A 580 -8.82 -20.31 -23.22
N THR A 581 -8.17 -20.08 -24.36
CA THR A 581 -7.17 -21.03 -24.89
C THR A 581 -5.78 -20.70 -24.39
N ASP A 582 -5.17 -21.75 -23.82
CA ASP A 582 -3.78 -21.88 -23.45
C ASP A 582 -2.88 -21.69 -24.67
N TYR A 583 -2.61 -20.45 -25.08
CA TYR A 583 -1.54 -20.22 -26.04
C TYR A 583 -0.27 -19.73 -25.35
N ASN A 584 0.84 -20.25 -25.87
CA ASN A 584 2.24 -20.10 -25.47
C ASN A 584 2.60 -20.48 -24.03
N ALA A 585 2.49 -19.60 -23.01
CA ALA A 585 3.06 -19.90 -21.69
C ALA A 585 2.41 -21.13 -21.01
N TRP A 586 1.08 -21.18 -20.91
CA TRP A 586 0.37 -22.33 -20.31
C TRP A 586 0.57 -23.62 -21.11
N LYS A 587 0.54 -23.56 -22.44
CA LYS A 587 0.79 -24.71 -23.32
C LYS A 587 2.22 -25.24 -23.19
N THR A 588 3.18 -24.33 -23.04
CA THR A 588 4.59 -24.68 -22.80
C THR A 588 4.72 -25.41 -21.47
N LEU A 589 4.09 -24.89 -20.42
CA LEU A 589 4.05 -25.57 -19.12
C LEU A 589 3.33 -26.92 -19.20
N ASP A 590 2.26 -27.05 -19.99
CA ASP A 590 1.59 -28.33 -20.20
C ASP A 590 2.47 -29.37 -20.91
N LYS A 591 3.23 -28.97 -21.92
CA LYS A 591 4.23 -29.85 -22.56
C LYS A 591 5.33 -30.24 -21.59
N PHE A 592 5.83 -29.27 -20.83
CA PHE A 592 6.80 -29.48 -19.76
C PHE A 592 6.30 -30.51 -18.72
N PHE A 593 5.06 -30.36 -18.23
CA PHE A 593 4.46 -31.33 -17.31
C PHE A 593 4.19 -32.69 -17.96
N LYS A 594 3.89 -32.76 -19.26
CA LYS A 594 3.76 -34.07 -19.94
C LYS A 594 5.09 -34.83 -20.00
N LYS A 595 6.21 -34.12 -20.18
CA LYS A 595 7.55 -34.71 -20.21
C LYS A 595 8.07 -35.08 -18.82
N GLU A 596 7.72 -34.29 -17.80
CA GLU A 596 8.06 -34.59 -16.41
C GLU A 596 6.90 -34.19 -15.47
N PRO A 597 5.95 -35.11 -15.23
CA PRO A 597 4.66 -34.80 -14.57
C PRO A 597 4.73 -34.71 -13.05
N LYS A 598 5.87 -35.04 -12.43
CA LYS A 598 6.05 -34.93 -10.97
C LYS A 598 7.47 -34.51 -10.65
N LEU A 599 7.61 -33.78 -9.56
CA LEU A 599 8.91 -33.49 -8.98
C LEU A 599 9.59 -34.82 -8.60
N ASN A 600 10.75 -35.10 -9.18
CA ASN A 600 11.52 -36.27 -8.84
C ASN A 600 12.39 -35.97 -7.61
N PHE A 601 12.02 -36.53 -6.46
CA PHE A 601 12.72 -36.27 -5.20
C PHE A 601 14.10 -36.94 -5.14
N GLU A 602 14.33 -38.03 -5.86
CA GLU A 602 15.63 -38.73 -5.91
C GLU A 602 16.68 -37.92 -6.67
N LYS A 603 16.24 -37.10 -7.64
CA LYS A 603 17.10 -36.21 -8.44
C LYS A 603 17.41 -34.86 -7.76
N LEU A 604 16.92 -34.64 -6.54
CA LEU A 604 17.27 -33.44 -5.77
C LEU A 604 18.66 -33.53 -5.14
N ASN A 605 19.12 -34.75 -4.81
CA ASN A 605 20.41 -35.00 -4.15
C ASN A 605 21.61 -35.08 -5.11
N PHE A 606 21.40 -34.86 -6.42
CA PHE A 606 22.47 -34.93 -7.41
C PHE A 606 23.09 -33.54 -7.62
N GLU A 607 24.40 -33.44 -7.41
CA GLU A 607 25.19 -32.27 -7.78
C GLU A 607 24.90 -31.88 -9.23
N PHE A 608 24.44 -30.65 -9.42
CA PHE A 608 24.14 -30.11 -10.74
C PHE A 608 25.45 -29.88 -11.49
N ASP A 609 25.75 -30.73 -12.48
CA ASP A 609 27.00 -30.66 -13.24
C ASP A 609 27.02 -29.43 -14.17
N ASN A 610 27.54 -28.32 -13.63
CA ASN A 610 27.70 -27.03 -14.30
C ASN A 610 28.64 -27.08 -15.54
N LYS A 611 29.45 -28.13 -15.72
CA LYS A 611 30.37 -28.22 -16.88
C LYS A 611 29.63 -28.46 -18.20
N SER A 612 28.62 -29.33 -18.21
CA SER A 612 27.97 -29.76 -19.46
C SER A 612 27.18 -28.64 -20.17
N LEU A 613 26.73 -27.62 -19.42
CA LEU A 613 26.00 -26.46 -19.96
C LEU A 613 26.96 -25.40 -20.52
N LYS A 614 28.12 -25.15 -19.88
CA LYS A 614 29.16 -24.24 -20.39
C LYS A 614 29.78 -24.76 -21.69
N GLU A 615 30.00 -26.07 -21.80
CA GLU A 615 30.51 -26.69 -23.03
C GLU A 615 29.49 -26.63 -24.19
N LYS A 616 28.19 -26.72 -23.88
CA LYS A 616 27.12 -26.52 -24.88
C LYS A 616 26.88 -25.07 -25.25
N GLU A 617 27.07 -24.10 -24.34
CA GLU A 617 27.10 -22.68 -24.68
C GLU A 617 28.20 -22.39 -25.72
N HIS A 618 29.38 -23.01 -25.56
CA HIS A 618 30.48 -22.84 -26.51
C HIS A 618 30.18 -23.49 -27.88
N LEU A 619 29.50 -24.64 -27.89
CA LEU A 619 29.08 -25.32 -29.13
C LEU A 619 27.96 -24.58 -29.87
N ILE A 620 27.01 -24.00 -29.14
CA ILE A 620 25.91 -23.19 -29.69
C ILE A 620 26.44 -21.83 -30.19
N GLN A 621 27.42 -21.23 -29.51
CA GLN A 621 28.13 -20.04 -29.97
C GLN A 621 28.85 -20.30 -31.31
N LYS A 622 29.50 -21.45 -31.47
CA LYS A 622 30.23 -21.80 -32.69
C LYS A 622 29.30 -21.99 -33.90
N ASN A 623 28.17 -22.67 -33.71
CA ASN A 623 27.20 -22.94 -34.78
C ASN A 623 26.37 -21.69 -35.18
N ALA A 624 26.25 -20.68 -34.30
CA ALA A 624 25.56 -19.44 -34.62
C ALA A 624 26.44 -18.47 -35.44
N ILE A 625 27.76 -18.50 -35.25
CA ILE A 625 28.72 -17.70 -36.03
C ILE A 625 28.79 -18.19 -37.48
N GLU A 626 28.74 -19.51 -37.71
CA GLU A 626 28.71 -20.10 -39.08
C GLU A 626 27.42 -19.79 -39.85
N PHE A 627 26.33 -19.41 -39.16
CA PHE A 627 25.07 -18.98 -39.81
C PHE A 627 25.04 -17.50 -40.18
N GLU A 628 25.85 -16.64 -39.55
CA GLU A 628 25.97 -15.21 -39.91
C GLU A 628 26.92 -14.97 -41.10
N GLU A 629 27.85 -15.89 -41.38
CA GLU A 629 28.79 -15.76 -42.52
C GLU A 629 28.18 -16.09 -43.89
N ASN A 630 27.08 -16.84 -43.96
CA ASN A 630 26.42 -17.25 -45.21
C ASN A 630 25.23 -16.35 -45.58
N GLY A 631 25.50 -15.05 -45.69
CA GLY A 631 24.51 -14.02 -45.96
C GLY A 631 23.60 -14.26 -47.16
N ILE A 632 22.30 -14.03 -46.97
CA ILE A 632 21.34 -13.80 -48.06
C ILE A 632 20.69 -12.43 -47.81
N GLY A 633 20.96 -11.52 -48.74
CA GLY A 633 20.56 -10.11 -48.68
C GLY A 633 19.06 -9.88 -48.74
N TYR A 634 18.62 -8.87 -48.00
CA TYR A 634 17.25 -8.36 -48.00
C TYR A 634 16.93 -7.62 -49.30
N VAL A 635 15.98 -8.13 -50.09
CA VAL A 635 15.31 -7.37 -51.16
C VAL A 635 14.08 -6.68 -50.55
N TRP A 636 14.06 -5.35 -50.61
CA TRP A 636 12.94 -4.51 -50.22
C TRP A 636 11.82 -4.59 -51.27
N TYR A 637 10.63 -5.02 -50.88
CA TYR A 637 9.42 -4.80 -51.69
C TYR A 637 8.66 -3.59 -51.15
N THR A 638 8.79 -2.46 -51.84
CA THR A 638 7.88 -1.32 -51.72
C THR A 638 6.62 -1.60 -52.56
N GLN A 639 5.48 -1.80 -51.90
CA GLN A 639 4.18 -1.74 -52.57
C GLN A 639 3.87 -0.29 -52.92
N ASN A 640 3.72 0.00 -54.21
CA ASN A 640 3.06 1.19 -54.73
C ASN A 640 1.88 0.76 -55.60
N ASN A 641 0.78 1.48 -55.43
CA ASN A 641 -0.52 1.38 -56.11
C ASN A 641 -0.43 1.20 -57.64
N ASN A 642 -1.32 0.39 -58.21
CA ASN A 642 -2.38 0.83 -59.13
C ASN A 642 -3.17 -0.35 -59.74
N PHE A 643 -4.50 -0.16 -59.77
CA PHE A 643 -5.61 -0.92 -60.38
C PHE A 643 -6.02 -2.27 -59.80
#